data_AF-A0AAD4GRM8-F1
#
_entry.id   AF-A0AAD4GRM8-F1
#
_cell.length_a   1.000
_cell.length_b   1.000
_cell.length_c   1.000
_cell.angle_alpha   90.00
_cell.angle_beta   90.00
_cell.angle_gamma   90.00
#
_symmetry.space_group_name_H-M   'P 1'
#
loop_
_entity.id
_entity.type
_entity.pdbx_description
1 polymer ?
#
loop_
_entity_poly.entity_id
_entity_poly.type
_entity_poly.pdbx_seq_one_letter_code
_entity_poly.pdbx_strand_id
1 'polypeptide(L)'
;MTKSVDKVNVAGDSRVQRRSATVNQKTYGYLLAEPVGSYSHTVFLIHGFPDLSMAWRYQIPLFLKLGFRVVCPDCIGYGRSDSPTTSIGPYTWKSQCEDFHELAAQLGCENIILGGHDLGAMLAYRFALYFPQFVTHLVTFVVPYLPPLPEYTMPKDLVRQWPSFGYQIQWGSEDGVVESKTLDRKGIRQFLNALYGGSTSDGKYAFDATIGVDFDMLPHLSPTKLLDDEELNFYAEEYARREYSGVVITDSEKNASASYSQILYDVIETQKALQHSLAAEAFDESGILYEERMRICLLVSGGYEYIVATLAVLSIGGSVVPLAPSLIPKEAHYLMQECNSSAILTDQDNLDLAKLIQEYTNQVSCLPIRVTPVKAYQKQNLWEISECLIDRQLELSPSREGLIIFTSGSLGPPKGVVLPRFCFSTSLPKSNEREIYSGHCAVHWIGAAIPLMKMLLAGNNIEVMRNVSPEVWWQQIRLCRITSCIIATPAPQGLMAYFRKNISRLPDKIRNQYIQGIQHIRALMIAGGMPSSAAIAFWTELSGKSPFILYGSSETAGAITLSQPSSPSKATIGRPLADVEIKLSEGDKGEILVKGPQVMISYLNNESATKLAFDKDGFFRTGDLAHLDGGEFIFDGRASSDFIKVYGSHRVPTLAVENGLMSLSYVSAAYVVSVWDYKDQQNVAAALVCAPDGVCTQSISLAKVREDLSTSLPAYMLPALLRVINHQAQLPTTRNGKILKRDLCTIFFLDDSNNLRQEVESWDKAKVTSTEREVWDWGGVQPVWKSW
;
A
#
# COMPACT_ATOMS: atom_id res chain seq x y z
N MET A 1 49.61 23.14 -21.44
CA MET A 1 48.54 23.67 -20.56
C MET A 1 47.96 22.49 -19.80
N THR A 2 48.17 22.41 -18.49
CA THR A 2 47.45 21.45 -17.64
C THR A 2 45.96 21.74 -17.79
N LYS A 3 45.18 20.77 -18.32
CA LYS A 3 43.71 20.84 -18.23
C LYS A 3 43.38 21.11 -16.76
N SER A 4 42.58 22.13 -16.48
CA SER A 4 42.02 22.34 -15.15
C SER A 4 41.31 21.06 -14.73
N VAL A 5 41.56 20.60 -13.51
CA VAL A 5 40.86 19.45 -12.94
C VAL A 5 39.36 19.76 -13.00
N ASP A 6 38.58 18.86 -13.61
CA ASP A 6 37.13 18.98 -13.58
C ASP A 6 36.66 18.89 -12.13
N LYS A 7 35.85 19.86 -11.71
CA LYS A 7 35.47 20.03 -10.31
C LYS A 7 34.51 18.95 -9.81
N VAL A 8 33.75 18.34 -10.72
CA VAL A 8 32.69 17.38 -10.38
C VAL A 8 32.80 16.09 -11.22
N ASN A 9 33.10 16.23 -12.50
CA ASN A 9 33.06 15.13 -13.45
C ASN A 9 34.43 14.46 -13.60
N VAL A 10 34.68 13.49 -12.72
CA VAL A 10 35.88 12.63 -12.79
C VAL A 10 36.01 11.87 -14.11
N ALA A 11 34.92 11.73 -14.89
CA ALA A 11 34.96 11.15 -16.24
C ALA A 11 35.74 12.00 -17.26
N GLY A 12 36.08 13.26 -16.94
CA GLY A 12 36.93 14.12 -17.77
C GLY A 12 38.41 13.71 -17.79
N ASP A 13 38.83 12.88 -16.83
CA ASP A 13 40.16 12.26 -16.79
C ASP A 13 39.98 10.73 -16.84
N SER A 14 40.30 10.13 -17.99
CA SER A 14 40.12 8.68 -18.22
C SER A 14 40.88 7.78 -17.23
N ARG A 15 41.80 8.35 -16.45
CA ARG A 15 42.55 7.66 -15.41
C ARG A 15 41.78 7.52 -14.11
N VAL A 16 40.73 8.31 -13.89
CA VAL A 16 39.92 8.28 -12.66
C VAL A 16 38.56 7.64 -12.94
N GLN A 17 38.21 6.66 -12.13
CA GLN A 17 36.99 5.87 -12.27
C GLN A 17 36.24 5.86 -10.96
N ARG A 18 34.92 6.05 -11.01
CA ARG A 18 34.04 5.74 -9.89
C ARG A 18 33.78 4.23 -9.91
N ARG A 19 33.98 3.57 -8.77
CA ARG A 19 33.76 2.14 -8.59
C ARG A 19 32.99 1.88 -7.30
N SER A 20 32.49 0.65 -7.18
CA SER A 20 31.87 0.15 -5.96
C SER A 20 32.34 -1.26 -5.67
N ALA A 21 32.34 -1.66 -4.40
CA ALA A 21 32.64 -3.01 -3.97
C ALA A 21 31.78 -3.41 -2.77
N THR A 22 31.42 -4.70 -2.69
CA THR A 22 30.81 -5.28 -1.49
C THR A 22 31.92 -5.74 -0.56
N VAL A 23 31.98 -5.13 0.61
CA VAL A 23 33.04 -5.30 1.60
C VAL A 23 32.40 -5.60 2.95
N ASN A 24 32.65 -6.78 3.51
CA ASN A 24 32.04 -7.22 4.78
C ASN A 24 30.52 -7.00 4.84
N GLN A 25 29.82 -7.38 3.76
CA GLN A 25 28.35 -7.22 3.59
C GLN A 25 27.85 -5.76 3.47
N LYS A 26 28.75 -4.80 3.33
CA LYS A 26 28.45 -3.38 3.09
C LYS A 26 28.91 -2.97 1.71
N THR A 27 28.13 -2.17 1.01
CA THR A 27 28.54 -1.58 -0.27
C THR A 27 29.34 -0.31 0.01
N TYR A 28 30.54 -0.22 -0.56
CA TYR A 28 31.38 0.98 -0.55
C TYR A 28 31.51 1.54 -1.95
N GLY A 29 31.23 2.84 -2.09
CA GLY A 29 31.61 3.63 -3.27
C GLY A 29 33.01 4.20 -3.10
N TYR A 30 33.80 4.23 -4.17
CA TYR A 30 35.15 4.81 -4.13
C TYR A 30 35.60 5.34 -5.49
N LEU A 31 36.53 6.30 -5.46
CA LEU A 31 37.31 6.68 -6.62
C LEU A 31 38.55 5.80 -6.72
N LEU A 32 38.78 5.23 -7.90
CA LEU A 32 40.01 4.54 -8.27
C LEU A 32 40.71 5.36 -9.35
N ALA A 33 41.94 5.76 -9.10
CA ALA A 33 42.75 6.48 -10.07
C ALA A 33 44.08 5.78 -10.31
N GLU A 34 44.42 5.53 -11.57
CA GLU A 34 45.65 4.80 -11.95
C GLU A 34 46.54 5.62 -12.89
N PRO A 35 47.87 5.61 -12.68
CA PRO A 35 48.79 6.28 -13.60
C PRO A 35 48.87 5.50 -14.92
N VAL A 36 49.33 6.16 -15.98
CA VAL A 36 49.58 5.47 -17.25
C VAL A 36 50.78 4.55 -17.09
N GLY A 37 50.59 3.24 -17.30
CA GLY A 37 51.63 2.22 -17.13
C GLY A 37 51.53 1.50 -15.79
N SER A 38 52.67 1.15 -15.19
CA SER A 38 52.71 0.52 -13.86
C SER A 38 52.69 1.58 -12.75
N TYR A 39 52.16 1.19 -11.58
CA TYR A 39 52.23 1.98 -10.35
C TYR A 39 53.21 1.35 -9.35
N SER A 40 53.79 2.17 -8.47
CA SER A 40 54.74 1.69 -7.45
C SER A 40 54.06 1.32 -6.12
N HIS A 41 53.11 2.13 -5.68
CA HIS A 41 52.39 1.97 -4.41
C HIS A 41 50.93 2.42 -4.58
N THR A 42 50.07 2.00 -3.65
CA THR A 42 48.68 2.46 -3.55
C THR A 42 48.51 3.43 -2.39
N VAL A 43 47.94 4.60 -2.67
CA VAL A 43 47.60 5.63 -1.68
C VAL A 43 46.10 5.55 -1.40
N PHE A 44 45.74 5.27 -0.15
CA PHE A 44 44.35 5.35 0.33
C PHE A 44 44.10 6.69 0.99
N LEU A 45 43.12 7.45 0.52
CA LEU A 45 42.81 8.79 1.02
C LEU A 45 41.38 8.84 1.59
N ILE A 46 41.28 8.99 2.91
CA ILE A 46 40.01 8.98 3.67
C ILE A 46 39.53 10.43 3.87
N HIS A 47 38.29 10.72 3.47
CA HIS A 47 37.72 12.06 3.62
C HIS A 47 37.16 12.30 5.04
N GLY A 48 37.02 13.57 5.41
CA GLY A 48 36.33 14.02 6.63
C GLY A 48 34.89 14.46 6.37
N PHE A 49 34.29 15.15 7.34
CA PHE A 49 32.93 15.69 7.25
C PHE A 49 32.97 17.20 6.92
N PRO A 50 32.04 17.75 6.12
CA PRO A 50 30.95 17.10 5.38
C PRO A 50 31.39 16.69 3.96
N ASP A 51 32.64 16.27 3.83
CA ASP A 51 33.24 15.96 2.55
C ASP A 51 32.88 14.55 2.05
N LEU A 52 33.26 14.26 0.81
CA LEU A 52 33.13 12.95 0.15
C LEU A 52 34.49 12.55 -0.44
N SER A 53 34.61 11.36 -1.04
CA SER A 53 35.82 10.93 -1.78
C SER A 53 36.36 11.98 -2.76
N MET A 54 35.45 12.77 -3.35
CA MET A 54 35.75 13.86 -4.28
C MET A 54 36.54 15.03 -3.67
N ALA A 55 36.64 15.14 -2.35
CA ALA A 55 37.47 16.14 -1.67
C ALA A 55 38.94 16.06 -2.10
N TRP A 56 39.41 14.86 -2.47
CA TRP A 56 40.78 14.60 -2.89
C TRP A 56 41.07 14.90 -4.36
N ARG A 57 40.09 15.40 -5.14
CA ARG A 57 40.20 15.64 -6.59
C ARG A 57 41.42 16.46 -7.00
N TYR A 58 41.85 17.40 -6.16
CA TYR A 58 43.03 18.24 -6.46
C TYR A 58 44.37 17.55 -6.13
N GLN A 59 44.36 16.56 -5.24
CA GLN A 59 45.56 15.79 -4.88
C GLN A 59 45.77 14.57 -5.80
N ILE A 60 44.70 13.97 -6.33
CA ILE A 60 44.78 12.80 -7.22
C ILE A 60 45.77 13.04 -8.38
N PRO A 61 45.72 14.13 -9.16
CA PRO A 61 46.65 14.34 -10.29
C PRO A 61 48.12 14.38 -9.88
N LEU A 62 48.43 14.87 -8.67
CA LEU A 62 49.79 14.91 -8.15
C LEU A 62 50.29 13.49 -7.86
N PHE A 63 49.51 12.68 -7.16
CA PHE A 63 49.89 11.29 -6.85
C PHE A 63 50.01 10.44 -8.12
N LEU A 64 49.12 10.63 -9.10
CA LEU A 64 49.23 9.98 -10.40
C LEU A 64 50.53 10.37 -11.12
N LYS A 65 50.92 11.66 -11.07
CA LYS A 65 52.19 12.13 -11.67
C LYS A 65 53.42 11.53 -10.99
N LEU A 66 53.32 11.19 -9.70
CA LEU A 66 54.36 10.51 -8.93
C LEU A 66 54.38 8.98 -9.16
N GLY A 67 53.49 8.44 -10.00
CA GLY A 67 53.44 7.01 -10.30
C GLY A 67 52.76 6.17 -9.22
N PHE A 68 51.84 6.78 -8.45
CA PHE A 68 51.03 6.07 -7.45
C PHE A 68 49.62 5.81 -7.97
N ARG A 69 49.06 4.66 -7.58
CA ARG A 69 47.62 4.39 -7.66
C ARG A 69 46.94 5.07 -6.48
N VAL A 70 45.77 5.66 -6.68
CA VAL A 70 45.02 6.35 -5.62
C VAL A 70 43.63 5.73 -5.47
N VAL A 71 43.24 5.48 -4.22
CA VAL A 71 41.92 5.00 -3.83
C VAL A 71 41.32 5.98 -2.83
N CYS A 72 40.15 6.53 -3.13
CA CYS A 72 39.43 7.43 -2.23
C CYS A 72 38.05 6.82 -1.95
N PRO A 73 37.89 6.06 -0.85
CA PRO A 73 36.58 5.55 -0.47
C PRO A 73 35.68 6.65 0.09
N ASP A 74 34.38 6.57 -0.18
CA ASP A 74 33.37 7.25 0.62
C ASP A 74 33.22 6.47 1.95
N CYS A 75 33.26 7.15 3.09
CA CYS A 75 33.01 6.53 4.39
C CYS A 75 31.56 6.02 4.49
N ILE A 76 31.33 5.01 5.34
CA ILE A 76 29.97 4.51 5.60
C ILE A 76 29.08 5.67 6.12
N GLY A 77 27.89 5.84 5.55
CA GLY A 77 27.01 6.98 5.79
C GLY A 77 27.23 8.19 4.87
N TYR A 78 28.17 8.12 3.93
CA TYR A 78 28.51 9.21 3.01
C TYR A 78 28.47 8.77 1.56
N GLY A 79 28.11 9.72 0.68
CA GLY A 79 28.19 9.57 -0.76
C GLY A 79 27.53 8.30 -1.26
N ARG A 80 28.34 7.40 -1.84
CA ARG A 80 27.87 6.16 -2.46
C ARG A 80 28.15 4.91 -1.64
N SER A 81 28.55 5.07 -0.38
CA SER A 81 28.69 3.96 0.56
C SER A 81 27.40 3.78 1.36
N ASP A 82 27.14 2.55 1.80
CA ASP A 82 25.95 2.20 2.58
C ASP A 82 25.80 3.11 3.81
N SER A 83 24.54 3.34 4.23
CA SER A 83 24.21 4.02 5.48
C SER A 83 23.28 3.14 6.33
N PRO A 84 23.81 2.13 7.05
CA PRO A 84 23.00 1.24 7.87
C PRO A 84 22.23 2.03 8.94
N THR A 85 20.93 1.79 9.11
CA THR A 85 20.10 2.50 10.11
C THR A 85 19.62 1.60 11.26
N THR A 86 19.77 0.28 11.12
CA THR A 86 19.30 -0.71 12.10
C THR A 86 20.23 -0.85 13.31
N SER A 87 21.50 -0.47 13.18
CA SER A 87 22.48 -0.53 14.27
C SER A 87 23.61 0.47 14.04
N ILE A 88 24.23 0.92 15.14
CA ILE A 88 25.40 1.80 15.11
C ILE A 88 26.72 1.07 14.85
N GLY A 89 26.74 -0.27 14.97
CA GLY A 89 27.92 -1.11 14.86
C GLY A 89 28.77 -0.86 13.59
N PRO A 90 28.14 -0.75 12.40
CA PRO A 90 28.86 -0.44 11.16
C PRO A 90 29.64 0.87 11.17
N TYR A 91 29.24 1.86 11.97
CA TYR A 91 29.91 3.17 12.05
C TYR A 91 31.10 3.19 13.02
N THR A 92 31.34 2.10 13.77
CA THR A 92 32.50 2.03 14.65
C THR A 92 33.80 2.12 13.86
N TRP A 93 34.80 2.80 14.41
CA TRP A 93 36.12 2.92 13.75
C TRP A 93 36.73 1.55 13.44
N LYS A 94 36.55 0.56 14.32
CA LYS A 94 37.06 -0.79 14.08
C LYS A 94 36.42 -1.43 12.84
N SER A 95 35.10 -1.36 12.70
CA SER A 95 34.40 -1.92 11.54
C SER A 95 34.80 -1.24 10.24
N GLN A 96 34.86 0.09 10.22
CA GLN A 96 35.29 0.83 9.03
C GLN A 96 36.75 0.54 8.65
N CYS A 97 37.66 0.40 9.63
CA CYS A 97 39.04 0.03 9.34
C CYS A 97 39.16 -1.40 8.77
N GLU A 98 38.38 -2.36 9.28
CA GLU A 98 38.33 -3.71 8.73
C GLU A 98 37.79 -3.72 7.29
N ASP A 99 36.82 -2.86 6.99
CA ASP A 99 36.32 -2.71 5.62
C ASP A 99 37.40 -2.15 4.69
N PHE A 100 38.09 -1.08 5.09
CA PHE A 100 39.14 -0.51 4.24
C PHE A 100 40.31 -1.49 4.03
N HIS A 101 40.59 -2.35 5.01
CA HIS A 101 41.59 -3.40 4.87
C HIS A 101 41.13 -4.47 3.86
N GLU A 102 39.88 -4.91 3.96
CA GLU A 102 39.28 -5.85 3.00
C GLU A 102 39.19 -5.25 1.59
N LEU A 103 38.77 -3.98 1.44
CA LEU A 103 38.76 -3.28 0.16
C LEU A 103 40.16 -3.21 -0.45
N ALA A 104 41.19 -2.89 0.35
CA ALA A 104 42.56 -2.88 -0.11
C ALA A 104 43.03 -4.29 -0.56
N ALA A 105 42.63 -5.34 0.16
CA ALA A 105 42.92 -6.73 -0.21
C ALA A 105 42.24 -7.13 -1.54
N GLN A 106 40.96 -6.78 -1.74
CA GLN A 106 40.25 -7.01 -3.01
C GLN A 106 40.91 -6.28 -4.18
N LEU A 107 41.56 -5.14 -3.93
CA LEU A 107 42.34 -4.38 -4.92
C LEU A 107 43.80 -4.88 -5.08
N GLY A 108 44.15 -6.00 -4.44
CA GLY A 108 45.47 -6.63 -4.53
C GLY A 108 46.59 -5.85 -3.82
N CYS A 109 46.27 -5.05 -2.78
CA CYS A 109 47.28 -4.35 -2.00
C CYS A 109 47.89 -5.29 -0.94
N GLU A 110 49.22 -5.42 -0.92
CA GLU A 110 49.95 -6.04 0.20
C GLU A 110 50.24 -5.04 1.33
N ASN A 111 50.37 -3.77 0.99
CA ASN A 111 50.51 -2.64 1.90
C ASN A 111 50.09 -1.34 1.19
N ILE A 112 49.86 -0.28 1.98
CA ILE A 112 49.37 1.01 1.48
C ILE A 112 50.12 2.20 2.09
N ILE A 113 50.07 3.33 1.39
CA ILE A 113 50.26 4.66 1.97
C ILE A 113 48.87 5.15 2.39
N LEU A 114 48.72 5.57 3.64
CA LEU A 114 47.43 5.97 4.18
C LEU A 114 47.38 7.48 4.42
N GLY A 115 46.30 8.11 3.95
CA GLY A 115 46.03 9.53 4.11
C GLY A 115 44.65 9.80 4.67
N GLY A 116 44.50 10.87 5.46
CA GLY A 116 43.20 11.33 5.94
C GLY A 116 43.17 12.83 6.27
N HIS A 117 42.02 13.47 6.14
CA HIS A 117 41.79 14.84 6.61
C HIS A 117 40.58 14.90 7.54
N ASP A 118 40.57 15.87 8.46
CA ASP A 118 39.46 16.09 9.38
C ASP A 118 39.04 14.77 10.10
N LEU A 119 37.76 14.38 10.15
CA LEU A 119 37.34 13.11 10.77
C LEU A 119 37.93 11.87 10.06
N GLY A 120 38.31 11.99 8.79
CA GLY A 120 39.03 10.95 8.06
C GLY A 120 40.45 10.74 8.59
N ALA A 121 41.11 11.78 9.12
CA ALA A 121 42.41 11.64 9.80
C ALA A 121 42.26 10.83 11.10
N MET A 122 41.17 11.02 11.87
CA MET A 122 40.89 10.20 13.06
C MET A 122 40.77 8.72 12.71
N LEU A 123 40.08 8.41 11.61
CA LEU A 123 39.96 7.04 11.12
C LEU A 123 41.29 6.49 10.60
N ALA A 124 42.10 7.30 9.89
CA ALA A 124 43.43 6.91 9.42
C ALA A 124 44.37 6.53 10.58
N TYR A 125 44.35 7.29 11.69
CA TYR A 125 45.09 6.92 12.89
C TYR A 125 44.66 5.57 13.45
N ARG A 126 43.35 5.30 13.53
CA ARG A 126 42.83 4.02 14.03
C ARG A 126 43.21 2.87 13.12
N PHE A 127 43.17 3.07 11.80
CA PHE A 127 43.60 2.07 10.84
C PHE A 127 45.08 1.71 11.04
N ALA A 128 45.97 2.70 11.15
CA ALA A 128 47.39 2.48 11.37
C ALA A 128 47.67 1.75 12.71
N LEU A 129 46.84 1.96 13.74
CA LEU A 129 46.95 1.23 15.00
C LEU A 129 46.44 -0.21 14.91
N TYR A 130 45.34 -0.46 14.18
CA TYR A 130 44.79 -1.81 14.03
C TYR A 130 45.57 -2.67 13.04
N PHE A 131 46.19 -2.06 12.03
CA PHE A 131 46.91 -2.75 10.95
C PHE A 131 48.31 -2.13 10.72
N PRO A 132 49.18 -2.08 11.74
CA PRO A 132 50.44 -1.34 11.67
C PRO A 132 51.41 -1.88 10.61
N GLN A 133 51.37 -3.18 10.31
CA GLN A 133 52.22 -3.79 9.28
C GLN A 133 51.71 -3.56 7.86
N PHE A 134 50.46 -3.12 7.70
CA PHE A 134 49.84 -2.88 6.39
C PHE A 134 50.03 -1.44 5.91
N VAL A 135 50.42 -0.52 6.81
CA VAL A 135 50.63 0.89 6.51
C VAL A 135 52.12 1.19 6.45
N THR A 136 52.60 1.61 5.29
CA THR A 136 54.02 2.00 5.11
C THR A 136 54.27 3.45 5.51
N HIS A 137 53.32 4.34 5.21
CA HIS A 137 53.42 5.77 5.45
C HIS A 137 52.04 6.31 5.85
N LEU A 138 52.01 7.29 6.75
CA LEU A 138 50.78 7.93 7.23
C LEU A 138 50.85 9.44 7.00
N VAL A 139 49.83 10.00 6.35
CA VAL A 139 49.70 11.43 6.04
C VAL A 139 48.37 11.94 6.63
N THR A 140 48.41 12.93 7.52
CA THR A 140 47.18 13.44 8.15
C THR A 140 47.14 14.96 8.11
N PHE A 141 45.93 15.51 7.94
CA PHE A 141 45.68 16.94 7.87
C PHE A 141 44.63 17.38 8.90
N VAL A 142 44.79 18.59 9.43
CA VAL A 142 43.86 19.31 10.33
C VAL A 142 43.77 18.74 11.75
N VAL A 143 43.55 17.44 11.91
CA VAL A 143 43.27 16.83 13.23
C VAL A 143 44.53 16.13 13.77
N PRO A 144 45.00 16.47 14.99
CA PRO A 144 46.15 15.80 15.60
C PRO A 144 45.78 14.38 16.07
N TYR A 145 46.80 13.55 16.27
CA TYR A 145 46.62 12.21 16.84
C TYR A 145 45.99 12.25 18.23
N LEU A 146 44.88 11.53 18.39
CA LEU A 146 44.23 11.30 19.67
C LEU A 146 44.31 9.80 20.03
N PRO A 147 45.01 9.42 21.11
CA PRO A 147 45.09 8.03 21.53
C PRO A 147 43.71 7.48 21.94
N PRO A 148 43.45 6.18 21.78
CA PRO A 148 42.21 5.56 22.24
C PRO A 148 42.10 5.69 23.76
N LEU A 149 40.89 6.01 24.24
CA LEU A 149 40.59 6.03 25.66
C LEU A 149 40.32 4.60 26.15
N PRO A 150 40.74 4.25 27.37
CA PRO A 150 40.47 2.92 27.96
C PRO A 150 38.99 2.73 28.27
N GLU A 151 38.26 3.82 28.51
CA GLU A 151 36.84 3.82 28.82
C GLU A 151 36.06 4.67 27.82
N TYR A 152 34.86 4.22 27.49
CA TYR A 152 33.95 4.97 26.63
C TYR A 152 33.48 6.25 27.34
N THR A 153 33.57 7.37 26.62
CA THR A 153 33.09 8.67 27.10
C THR A 153 31.92 9.11 26.23
N MET A 154 30.80 9.48 26.84
CA MET A 154 29.64 10.00 26.11
C MET A 154 29.97 11.32 25.42
N PRO A 155 29.44 11.60 24.21
CA PRO A 155 29.70 12.86 23.50
C PRO A 155 29.46 14.11 24.34
N LYS A 156 28.38 14.14 25.14
CA LYS A 156 28.06 15.25 26.06
C LYS A 156 29.15 15.55 27.08
N ASP A 157 29.89 14.54 27.54
CA ASP A 157 30.96 14.70 28.52
C ASP A 157 32.27 15.12 27.84
N LEU A 158 32.49 14.66 26.61
CA LEU A 158 33.60 15.10 25.77
C LEU A 158 33.45 16.59 25.40
N VAL A 159 32.25 17.03 25.03
CA VAL A 159 31.96 18.43 24.69
C VAL A 159 32.18 19.39 25.87
N ARG A 160 31.98 18.93 27.11
CA ARG A 160 32.31 19.74 28.30
C ARG A 160 33.81 20.06 28.38
N GLN A 161 34.66 19.16 27.90
CA GLN A 161 36.11 19.34 27.88
C GLN A 161 36.57 20.05 26.60
N TRP A 162 35.92 19.76 25.46
CA TRP A 162 36.21 20.32 24.14
C TRP A 162 34.94 20.91 23.51
N PRO A 163 34.60 22.17 23.84
CA PRO A 163 33.38 22.80 23.36
C PRO A 163 33.26 22.90 21.84
N SER A 164 34.37 22.85 21.09
CA SER A 164 34.39 22.85 19.62
C SER A 164 33.72 21.64 18.96
N PHE A 165 33.31 20.63 19.73
CA PHE A 165 32.49 19.50 19.27
C PHE A 165 31.01 19.65 19.63
N GLY A 166 30.57 20.80 20.12
CA GLY A 166 29.20 21.02 20.61
C GLY A 166 28.12 20.78 19.55
N TYR A 167 28.42 21.04 18.28
CA TYR A 167 27.53 20.70 17.16
C TYR A 167 27.09 19.23 17.14
N GLN A 168 27.92 18.30 17.64
CA GLN A 168 27.60 16.86 17.66
C GLN A 168 26.42 16.56 18.59
N ILE A 169 26.17 17.40 19.60
CA ILE A 169 25.02 17.26 20.50
C ILE A 169 23.73 17.59 19.74
N GLN A 170 23.74 18.62 18.90
CA GLN A 170 22.59 18.96 18.05
C GLN A 170 22.34 17.89 16.99
N TRP A 171 23.38 17.27 16.45
CA TRP A 171 23.21 16.27 15.38
C TRP A 171 22.83 14.89 15.92
N GLY A 172 23.22 14.57 17.16
CA GLY A 172 22.84 13.34 17.85
C GLY A 172 21.64 13.52 18.78
N SER A 173 20.86 14.59 18.64
CA SER A 173 19.77 14.91 19.55
C SER A 173 18.53 14.04 19.29
N GLU A 174 17.82 13.66 20.35
CA GLU A 174 16.64 12.78 20.26
C GLU A 174 15.45 13.43 19.53
N ASP A 175 15.42 14.75 19.45
CA ASP A 175 14.40 15.54 18.74
C ASP A 175 14.64 15.62 17.22
N GLY A 176 15.77 15.12 16.71
CA GLY A 176 16.01 14.93 15.27
C GLY A 176 15.92 16.23 14.46
N VAL A 177 16.39 17.34 15.04
CA VAL A 177 16.20 18.68 14.44
C VAL A 177 16.86 18.77 13.07
N VAL A 178 18.08 18.24 12.92
CA VAL A 178 18.81 18.26 11.64
C VAL A 178 18.05 17.44 10.60
N GLU A 179 17.66 16.22 10.93
CA GLU A 179 16.95 15.30 10.06
C GLU A 179 15.65 15.92 9.56
N SER A 180 14.91 16.59 10.45
CA SER A 180 13.65 17.27 10.10
C SER A 180 13.82 18.39 9.07
N LYS A 181 15.01 18.99 9.00
CA LYS A 181 15.34 20.12 8.11
C LYS A 181 16.13 19.69 6.88
N THR A 182 16.62 18.45 6.82
CA THR A 182 17.36 17.87 5.69
C THR A 182 16.63 16.68 5.07
N LEU A 183 15.28 16.72 5.02
CA LEU A 183 14.45 15.67 4.43
C LEU A 183 14.48 15.63 2.90
N ASP A 184 14.75 16.77 2.27
CA ASP A 184 14.80 16.91 0.82
C ASP A 184 16.12 17.53 0.35
N ARG A 185 16.36 17.48 -0.97
CA ARG A 185 17.57 18.02 -1.59
C ARG A 185 17.76 19.50 -1.28
N LYS A 186 16.68 20.28 -1.17
CA LYS A 186 16.76 21.72 -0.92
C LYS A 186 17.27 22.00 0.50
N GLY A 187 16.72 21.31 1.49
CA GLY A 187 17.13 21.37 2.89
C GLY A 187 18.57 20.91 3.07
N ILE A 188 18.95 19.78 2.46
CA ILE A 188 20.34 19.29 2.43
C ILE A 188 21.27 20.34 1.82
N ARG A 189 20.92 20.92 0.68
CA ARG A 189 21.75 21.96 0.02
C ARG A 189 21.91 23.20 0.90
N GLN A 190 20.84 23.65 1.57
CA GLN A 190 20.91 24.80 2.49
C GLN A 190 21.77 24.51 3.72
N PHE A 191 21.64 23.31 4.28
CA PHE A 191 22.46 22.84 5.40
C PHE A 191 23.94 22.79 5.01
N LEU A 192 24.28 22.18 3.87
CA LEU A 192 25.65 22.15 3.36
C LEU A 192 26.18 23.56 3.06
N ASN A 193 25.35 24.45 2.51
CA ASN A 193 25.75 25.85 2.28
C ASN A 193 26.17 26.52 3.59
N ALA A 194 25.45 26.28 4.70
CA ALA A 194 25.82 26.79 6.02
C ALA A 194 27.15 26.22 6.50
N LEU A 195 27.36 24.91 6.38
CA LEU A 195 28.60 24.24 6.79
C LEU A 195 29.81 24.72 5.99
N TYR A 196 29.64 24.99 4.70
CA TYR A 196 30.69 25.56 3.86
C TYR A 196 30.82 27.09 4.00
N GLY A 197 30.24 27.72 5.02
CA GLY A 197 30.46 29.14 5.32
C GLY A 197 29.59 30.10 4.52
N GLY A 198 28.40 29.67 4.10
CA GLY A 198 27.34 30.57 3.66
C GLY A 198 27.02 31.58 4.76
N SER A 199 26.84 32.84 4.38
CA SER A 199 26.62 33.94 5.32
C SER A 199 25.48 34.85 4.88
N THR A 200 24.83 35.45 5.86
CA THR A 200 23.84 36.52 5.67
C THR A 200 24.49 37.78 5.09
N SER A 201 23.67 38.72 4.60
CA SER A 201 24.16 39.99 4.04
C SER A 201 24.96 40.85 5.03
N ASP A 202 24.71 40.70 6.34
CA ASP A 202 25.47 41.33 7.42
C ASP A 202 26.68 40.49 7.89
N GLY A 203 27.01 39.40 7.20
CA GLY A 203 28.23 38.62 7.42
C GLY A 203 28.15 37.58 8.54
N LYS A 204 26.96 37.25 9.05
CA LYS A 204 26.78 36.20 10.06
C LYS A 204 26.67 34.82 9.42
N TYR A 205 27.36 33.85 10.01
CA TYR A 205 27.29 32.44 9.63
C TYR A 205 26.21 31.72 10.41
N ALA A 206 25.55 30.75 9.79
CA ALA A 206 24.55 29.91 10.46
C ALA A 206 25.17 28.72 11.21
N PHE A 207 26.44 28.39 11.00
CA PHE A 207 27.11 27.28 11.69
C PHE A 207 28.09 27.78 12.74
N ASP A 208 27.98 27.24 13.95
CA ASP A 208 28.90 27.44 15.07
C ASP A 208 29.31 26.08 15.65
N ALA A 209 30.62 25.84 15.79
CA ALA A 209 31.12 24.54 16.23
C ALA A 209 30.71 24.17 17.69
N THR A 210 30.33 25.16 18.50
CA THR A 210 29.92 24.95 19.89
C THR A 210 28.42 24.69 20.07
N ILE A 211 27.60 25.01 19.06
CA ILE A 211 26.13 24.89 19.15
C ILE A 211 25.56 24.05 18.01
N GLY A 212 26.06 24.21 16.79
CA GLY A 212 25.56 23.57 15.58
C GLY A 212 25.05 24.59 14.56
N VAL A 213 24.00 24.22 13.83
CA VAL A 213 23.38 25.05 12.78
C VAL A 213 22.15 25.78 13.32
N ASP A 214 22.10 27.09 13.09
CA ASP A 214 20.89 27.90 13.22
C ASP A 214 20.01 27.72 11.98
N PHE A 215 18.95 26.92 12.13
CA PHE A 215 18.04 26.59 11.04
C PHE A 215 17.18 27.76 10.58
N ASP A 216 16.93 28.75 11.44
CA ASP A 216 16.12 29.92 11.10
C ASP A 216 16.91 30.88 10.20
N MET A 217 18.24 30.84 10.25
CA MET A 217 19.11 31.62 9.38
C MET A 217 19.26 31.05 7.96
N LEU A 218 19.03 29.75 7.74
CA LEU A 218 19.29 29.07 6.47
C LEU A 218 18.65 29.73 5.23
N PRO A 219 17.38 30.20 5.28
CA PRO A 219 16.76 30.86 4.12
C PRO A 219 17.42 32.19 3.73
N HIS A 220 18.21 32.79 4.63
CA HIS A 220 18.80 34.11 4.48
C HIS A 220 20.28 34.07 4.11
N LEU A 221 20.87 32.88 3.94
CA LEU A 221 22.27 32.74 3.58
C LEU A 221 22.50 32.99 2.09
N SER A 222 23.52 33.79 1.81
CA SER A 222 24.15 33.84 0.50
C SER A 222 24.93 32.54 0.25
N PRO A 223 25.18 32.18 -1.02
CA PRO A 223 26.03 31.04 -1.37
C PRO A 223 27.42 31.13 -0.73
N THR A 224 27.96 29.97 -0.35
CA THR A 224 29.36 29.83 0.06
C THR A 224 30.31 30.32 -1.03
N LYS A 225 31.49 30.82 -0.62
CA LYS A 225 32.60 31.16 -1.52
C LYS A 225 33.58 29.99 -1.74
N LEU A 226 33.42 28.89 -1.00
CA LEU A 226 34.32 27.74 -1.05
C LEU A 226 33.99 26.78 -2.19
N LEU A 227 32.71 26.64 -2.51
CA LEU A 227 32.20 25.79 -3.58
C LEU A 227 31.37 26.64 -4.53
N ASP A 228 31.47 26.38 -5.83
CA ASP A 228 30.50 26.92 -6.77
C ASP A 228 29.17 26.14 -6.72
N ASP A 229 28.17 26.62 -7.47
CA ASP A 229 26.85 25.99 -7.50
C ASP A 229 26.89 24.56 -8.06
N GLU A 230 27.79 24.26 -8.99
CA GLU A 230 27.91 22.91 -9.55
C GLU A 230 28.42 21.94 -8.49
N GLU A 231 29.48 22.31 -7.77
CA GLU A 231 30.04 21.54 -6.67
C GLU A 231 29.02 21.37 -5.53
N LEU A 232 28.39 22.45 -5.07
CA LEU A 232 27.43 22.37 -3.97
C LEU A 232 26.19 21.53 -4.35
N ASN A 233 25.74 21.61 -5.60
CA ASN A 233 24.66 20.77 -6.10
C ASN A 233 25.08 19.30 -6.16
N PHE A 234 26.31 19.00 -6.56
CA PHE A 234 26.84 17.64 -6.53
C PHE A 234 26.87 17.07 -5.11
N TYR A 235 27.40 17.80 -4.13
CA TYR A 235 27.37 17.36 -2.73
C TYR A 235 25.93 17.16 -2.25
N ALA A 236 25.03 18.11 -2.52
CA ALA A 236 23.64 17.98 -2.14
C ALA A 236 22.97 16.77 -2.81
N GLU A 237 23.31 16.46 -4.06
CA GLU A 237 22.84 15.27 -4.75
C GLU A 237 23.41 14.00 -4.14
N GLU A 238 24.70 13.90 -3.84
CA GLU A 238 25.30 12.71 -3.23
C GLU A 238 24.85 12.51 -1.77
N TYR A 239 24.54 13.58 -1.02
CA TYR A 239 23.88 13.47 0.29
C TYR A 239 22.39 13.16 0.17
N ALA A 240 21.72 13.65 -0.89
CA ALA A 240 20.33 13.33 -1.19
C ALA A 240 20.17 12.01 -1.96
N ARG A 241 21.27 11.39 -2.41
CA ARG A 241 21.32 10.03 -2.95
C ARG A 241 20.97 8.99 -1.91
N ARG A 242 20.75 9.42 -0.65
CA ARG A 242 19.75 8.81 0.21
C ARG A 242 18.67 8.27 -0.72
N GLU A 243 18.65 6.96 -0.87
CA GLU A 243 17.43 6.33 -1.26
C GLU A 243 16.35 6.94 -0.35
N TYR A 244 15.11 6.98 -0.81
CA TYR A 244 14.11 6.59 0.17
C TYR A 244 14.50 5.15 0.61
N SER A 245 15.46 5.05 1.54
CA SER A 245 15.97 3.83 2.17
C SER A 245 14.99 3.37 3.25
N GLY A 246 13.94 4.16 3.47
CA GLY A 246 12.68 3.63 3.96
C GLY A 246 12.24 2.55 2.99
N VAL A 247 12.34 1.30 3.43
CA VAL A 247 11.58 0.18 2.87
C VAL A 247 10.18 0.68 2.56
N VAL A 248 9.83 0.74 1.28
CA VAL A 248 8.54 1.22 0.80
C VAL A 248 7.52 0.10 0.88
N ILE A 249 7.99 -1.14 0.73
CA ILE A 249 7.15 -2.32 0.90
C ILE A 249 7.91 -3.41 1.64
N THR A 250 7.25 -3.95 2.68
CA THR A 250 7.67 -5.15 3.39
C THR A 250 6.64 -6.25 3.16
N ASP A 251 7.04 -7.34 2.49
CA ASP A 251 6.26 -8.58 2.38
C ASP A 251 7.03 -9.68 3.12
N SER A 252 6.67 -9.90 4.39
CA SER A 252 7.39 -10.82 5.27
C SER A 252 7.28 -12.28 4.84
N GLU A 253 6.17 -12.66 4.20
CA GLU A 253 5.96 -14.03 3.69
C GLU A 253 6.87 -14.31 2.49
N LYS A 254 7.13 -13.29 1.67
CA LYS A 254 8.04 -13.35 0.52
C LYS A 254 9.49 -12.98 0.86
N ASN A 255 9.78 -12.65 2.12
CA ASN A 255 11.06 -12.10 2.56
C ASN A 255 11.53 -10.90 1.71
N ALA A 256 10.57 -10.07 1.29
CA ALA A 256 10.82 -8.90 0.44
C ALA A 256 10.77 -7.61 1.27
N SER A 257 11.77 -6.76 1.10
CA SER A 257 11.92 -5.48 1.80
C SER A 257 12.55 -4.49 0.83
N ALA A 258 11.72 -3.80 0.06
CA ALA A 258 12.15 -3.10 -1.14
C ALA A 258 12.00 -1.58 -1.04
N SER A 259 12.99 -0.85 -1.56
CA SER A 259 12.94 0.58 -1.84
C SER A 259 12.29 0.83 -3.21
N TYR A 260 12.02 2.09 -3.56
CA TYR A 260 11.59 2.45 -4.92
C TYR A 260 12.63 2.05 -5.97
N SER A 261 13.92 2.20 -5.67
CA SER A 261 15.00 1.80 -6.57
C SER A 261 14.93 0.30 -6.85
N GLN A 262 14.73 -0.52 -5.82
CA GLN A 262 14.61 -1.98 -5.99
C GLN A 262 13.36 -2.34 -6.80
N ILE A 263 12.22 -1.69 -6.54
CA ILE A 263 10.99 -1.88 -7.34
C ILE A 263 11.27 -1.51 -8.80
N LEU A 264 11.90 -0.37 -9.06
CA LEU A 264 12.20 0.10 -10.42
C LEU A 264 13.14 -0.87 -11.15
N TYR A 265 14.14 -1.42 -10.46
CA TYR A 265 15.02 -2.47 -10.99
C TYR A 265 14.21 -3.67 -11.48
N ASP A 266 13.40 -4.23 -10.59
CA ASP A 266 12.66 -5.46 -10.86
C ASP A 266 11.57 -5.21 -11.92
N VAL A 267 11.03 -3.98 -12.01
CA VAL A 267 10.15 -3.54 -13.09
C VAL A 267 10.87 -3.54 -14.43
N ILE A 268 12.08 -2.96 -14.51
CA ILE A 268 12.88 -2.92 -15.75
C ILE A 268 13.28 -4.34 -16.19
N GLU A 269 13.70 -5.19 -15.26
CA GLU A 269 14.06 -6.58 -15.59
C GLU A 269 12.84 -7.39 -16.03
N THR A 270 11.69 -7.21 -15.37
CA THR A 270 10.43 -7.84 -15.78
C THR A 270 9.96 -7.32 -17.15
N GLN A 271 10.13 -6.02 -17.42
CA GLN A 271 9.82 -5.40 -18.70
C GLN A 271 10.68 -6.01 -19.83
N LYS A 272 12.00 -6.10 -19.65
CA LYS A 272 12.90 -6.73 -20.62
C LYS A 272 12.52 -8.19 -20.88
N ALA A 273 12.22 -8.94 -19.82
CA ALA A 273 11.79 -10.34 -19.94
C ALA A 273 10.48 -10.47 -20.74
N LEU A 274 9.53 -9.55 -20.52
CA LEU A 274 8.27 -9.51 -21.26
C LEU A 274 8.47 -9.11 -22.73
N GLN A 275 9.29 -8.09 -22.99
CA GLN A 275 9.64 -7.67 -24.36
C GLN A 275 10.33 -8.78 -25.15
N HIS A 276 11.20 -9.57 -24.51
CA HIS A 276 11.84 -10.73 -25.14
C HIS A 276 10.88 -11.90 -25.37
N SER A 277 9.83 -12.05 -24.56
CA SER A 277 8.89 -13.17 -24.70
C SER A 277 7.80 -12.90 -25.75
N LEU A 278 7.43 -11.63 -25.90
CA LEU A 278 6.51 -11.15 -26.92
C LEU A 278 7.21 -11.01 -28.27
N ALA A 279 6.43 -11.13 -29.35
CA ALA A 279 6.95 -10.94 -30.70
C ALA A 279 7.26 -9.44 -30.94
N ALA A 280 8.28 -9.12 -31.72
CA ALA A 280 8.68 -7.73 -31.98
C ALA A 280 7.54 -6.92 -32.63
N GLU A 281 6.68 -7.58 -33.41
CA GLU A 281 5.51 -7.00 -34.06
C GLU A 281 4.39 -6.61 -33.09
N ALA A 282 4.50 -6.97 -31.81
CA ALA A 282 3.55 -6.51 -30.78
C ALA A 282 3.76 -5.05 -30.38
N PHE A 283 4.90 -4.45 -30.74
CA PHE A 283 5.32 -3.11 -30.35
C PHE A 283 5.40 -2.14 -31.53
N ASP A 284 5.11 -0.87 -31.28
CA ASP A 284 5.39 0.23 -32.20
C ASP A 284 6.87 0.65 -32.17
N GLU A 285 7.25 1.62 -33.02
CA GLU A 285 8.63 2.12 -33.13
C GLU A 285 9.15 2.74 -31.82
N SER A 286 8.27 3.11 -30.89
CA SER A 286 8.61 3.66 -29.56
C SER A 286 8.69 2.59 -28.47
N GLY A 287 8.45 1.32 -28.79
CA GLY A 287 8.47 0.21 -27.83
C GLY A 287 7.18 0.08 -27.01
N ILE A 288 6.08 0.67 -27.48
CA ILE A 288 4.76 0.60 -26.85
C ILE A 288 3.90 -0.48 -27.52
N LEU A 289 3.13 -1.22 -26.72
CA LEU A 289 2.23 -2.25 -27.24
C LEU A 289 1.10 -1.65 -28.10
N TYR A 290 0.87 -2.27 -29.26
CA TYR A 290 -0.32 -2.03 -30.07
C TYR A 290 -1.59 -2.47 -29.32
N GLU A 291 -2.72 -1.82 -29.63
CA GLU A 291 -3.98 -2.03 -28.93
C GLU A 291 -4.48 -3.49 -28.99
N GLU A 292 -4.21 -4.20 -30.08
CA GLU A 292 -4.59 -5.60 -30.27
C GLU A 292 -3.76 -6.60 -29.44
N ARG A 293 -2.67 -6.12 -28.82
CA ARG A 293 -1.72 -6.91 -28.03
C ARG A 293 -1.47 -6.35 -26.64
N MET A 294 -2.12 -5.25 -26.27
CA MET A 294 -1.81 -4.54 -25.03
C MET A 294 -2.22 -5.28 -23.75
N ARG A 295 -3.15 -6.24 -23.83
CA ARG A 295 -3.70 -6.92 -22.64
C ARG A 295 -2.81 -8.07 -22.20
N ILE A 296 -2.31 -7.98 -20.97
CA ILE A 296 -1.42 -8.97 -20.35
C ILE A 296 -2.09 -9.52 -19.10
N CYS A 297 -2.24 -10.84 -19.03
CA CYS A 297 -2.82 -11.50 -17.85
C CYS A 297 -1.81 -11.57 -16.71
N LEU A 298 -2.24 -11.28 -15.48
CA LEU A 298 -1.40 -11.46 -14.29
C LEU A 298 -1.91 -12.63 -13.46
N LEU A 299 -1.08 -13.63 -13.27
CA LEU A 299 -1.30 -14.72 -12.33
C LEU A 299 -0.22 -14.64 -11.24
N VAL A 300 -0.37 -13.67 -10.33
CA VAL A 300 0.65 -13.31 -9.34
C VAL A 300 0.04 -13.21 -7.94
N SER A 301 0.84 -13.50 -6.92
CA SER A 301 0.47 -13.26 -5.53
C SER A 301 0.37 -11.75 -5.25
N GLY A 302 -0.69 -11.31 -4.56
CA GLY A 302 -0.91 -9.88 -4.29
C GLY A 302 0.05 -9.28 -3.26
N GLY A 303 0.86 -8.29 -3.64
CA GLY A 303 1.92 -7.74 -2.79
C GLY A 303 3.05 -7.20 -3.68
N TYR A 304 4.29 -7.56 -3.36
CA TYR A 304 5.48 -7.13 -4.11
C TYR A 304 5.40 -7.49 -5.61
N GLU A 305 5.13 -8.75 -5.93
CA GLU A 305 5.13 -9.24 -7.31
C GLU A 305 4.01 -8.61 -8.14
N TYR A 306 2.86 -8.31 -7.53
CA TYR A 306 1.78 -7.59 -8.21
C TYR A 306 2.17 -6.15 -8.58
N ILE A 307 2.86 -5.44 -7.69
CA ILE A 307 3.37 -4.09 -7.97
C ILE A 307 4.33 -4.12 -9.15
N VAL A 308 5.32 -5.00 -9.11
CA VAL A 308 6.34 -5.14 -10.17
C VAL A 308 5.67 -5.49 -11.50
N ALA A 309 4.79 -6.49 -11.52
CA ALA A 309 4.10 -6.93 -12.73
C ALA A 309 3.19 -5.84 -13.32
N THR A 310 2.42 -5.15 -12.48
CA THR A 310 1.51 -4.08 -12.90
C THR A 310 2.28 -2.93 -13.53
N LEU A 311 3.35 -2.45 -12.87
CA LEU A 311 4.18 -1.37 -13.39
C LEU A 311 4.91 -1.76 -14.68
N ALA A 312 5.41 -3.00 -14.78
CA ALA A 312 6.09 -3.49 -15.97
C ALA A 312 5.17 -3.58 -17.20
N VAL A 313 3.90 -3.96 -17.02
CA VAL A 313 2.91 -3.95 -18.10
C VAL A 313 2.50 -2.52 -18.46
N LEU A 314 2.24 -1.68 -17.46
CA LEU A 314 1.80 -0.30 -17.69
C LEU A 314 2.89 0.55 -18.35
N SER A 315 4.18 0.28 -18.11
CA SER A 315 5.31 1.04 -18.66
C SER A 315 5.51 0.84 -20.16
N ILE A 316 5.09 -0.29 -20.72
CA ILE A 316 5.09 -0.58 -22.16
C ILE A 316 3.73 -0.31 -22.82
N GLY A 317 2.88 0.48 -22.16
CA GLY A 317 1.54 0.83 -22.65
C GLY A 317 0.52 -0.30 -22.64
N GLY A 318 0.79 -1.38 -21.90
CA GLY A 318 -0.12 -2.49 -21.70
C GLY A 318 -1.28 -2.17 -20.75
N SER A 319 -2.27 -3.08 -20.75
CA SER A 319 -3.40 -3.17 -19.84
C SER A 319 -3.31 -4.47 -19.06
N VAL A 320 -3.62 -4.38 -17.77
CA VAL A 320 -3.44 -5.45 -16.80
C VAL A 320 -4.73 -6.25 -16.65
N VAL A 321 -4.66 -7.58 -16.70
CA VAL A 321 -5.81 -8.47 -16.49
C VAL A 321 -5.52 -9.47 -15.37
N PRO A 322 -5.78 -9.16 -14.10
CA PRO A 322 -5.46 -10.06 -13.00
C PRO A 322 -6.41 -11.29 -12.99
N LEU A 323 -5.83 -12.47 -12.94
CA LEU A 323 -6.52 -13.75 -12.91
C LEU A 323 -6.54 -14.32 -11.48
N ALA A 324 -7.56 -15.12 -11.16
CA ALA A 324 -7.64 -15.76 -9.85
C ALA A 324 -6.75 -17.03 -9.81
N PRO A 325 -5.94 -17.23 -8.75
CA PRO A 325 -5.15 -18.46 -8.55
C PRO A 325 -5.97 -19.75 -8.40
N SER A 326 -7.29 -19.66 -8.31
CA SER A 326 -8.20 -20.80 -8.20
C SER A 326 -8.86 -21.19 -9.52
N LEU A 327 -8.57 -20.48 -10.62
CA LEU A 327 -9.13 -20.83 -11.93
C LEU A 327 -8.56 -22.17 -12.39
N ILE A 328 -9.41 -22.99 -13.00
CA ILE A 328 -8.93 -24.15 -13.75
C ILE A 328 -8.46 -23.71 -15.15
N PRO A 329 -7.56 -24.47 -15.81
CA PRO A 329 -7.01 -24.09 -17.12
C PRO A 329 -8.05 -23.73 -18.18
N LYS A 330 -9.18 -24.42 -18.22
CA LYS A 330 -10.29 -24.14 -19.13
C LYS A 330 -10.93 -22.77 -18.90
N GLU A 331 -11.10 -22.38 -17.64
CA GLU A 331 -11.69 -21.08 -17.29
C GLU A 331 -10.72 -19.94 -17.57
N ALA A 332 -9.44 -20.13 -17.25
CA ALA A 332 -8.39 -19.17 -17.59
C ALA A 332 -8.29 -18.96 -19.10
N HIS A 333 -8.32 -20.04 -19.88
CA HIS A 333 -8.35 -19.98 -21.34
C HIS A 333 -9.54 -19.16 -21.87
N TYR A 334 -10.75 -19.40 -21.34
CA TYR A 334 -11.93 -18.62 -21.70
C TYR A 334 -11.74 -17.12 -21.44
N LEU A 335 -11.27 -16.73 -20.25
CA LEU A 335 -11.02 -15.32 -19.92
C LEU A 335 -9.95 -14.68 -20.81
N MET A 336 -8.90 -15.42 -21.15
CA MET A 336 -7.84 -14.97 -22.05
C MET A 336 -8.36 -14.73 -23.48
N GLN A 337 -9.27 -15.58 -23.96
CA GLN A 337 -9.91 -15.39 -25.26
C GLN A 337 -10.81 -14.15 -25.24
N GLU A 338 -11.63 -13.97 -24.19
CA GLU A 338 -12.50 -12.80 -24.04
C GLU A 338 -11.70 -11.49 -24.04
N CYS A 339 -10.55 -11.45 -23.36
CA CYS A 339 -9.68 -10.27 -23.36
C CYS A 339 -8.64 -10.24 -24.49
N ASN A 340 -8.64 -11.19 -25.42
CA ASN A 340 -7.64 -11.28 -26.50
C ASN A 340 -6.18 -11.15 -25.99
N SER A 341 -5.87 -11.83 -24.88
CA SER A 341 -4.54 -11.86 -24.30
C SER A 341 -3.76 -13.09 -24.76
N SER A 342 -2.51 -12.90 -25.17
CA SER A 342 -1.58 -13.97 -25.55
C SER A 342 -0.45 -14.19 -24.56
N ALA A 343 -0.47 -13.53 -23.40
CA ALA A 343 0.61 -13.59 -22.43
C ALA A 343 0.13 -13.59 -20.98
N ILE A 344 0.85 -14.32 -20.14
CA ILE A 344 0.69 -14.39 -18.69
C ILE A 344 2.01 -13.99 -18.04
N LEU A 345 1.98 -12.97 -17.19
CA LEU A 345 3.01 -12.75 -16.19
C LEU A 345 2.65 -13.53 -14.92
N THR A 346 3.61 -14.28 -14.39
CA THR A 346 3.40 -15.12 -13.20
C THR A 346 4.52 -14.96 -12.19
N ASP A 347 4.24 -15.17 -10.91
CA ASP A 347 5.27 -15.29 -9.89
C ASP A 347 5.63 -16.77 -9.66
N GLN A 348 6.54 -17.01 -8.70
CA GLN A 348 7.01 -18.35 -8.39
C GLN A 348 5.91 -19.25 -7.79
N ASP A 349 4.99 -18.69 -7.00
CA ASP A 349 3.92 -19.47 -6.33
C ASP A 349 2.90 -20.01 -7.35
N ASN A 350 2.65 -19.25 -8.42
CA ASN A 350 1.63 -19.57 -9.41
C ASN A 350 2.21 -20.16 -10.70
N LEU A 351 3.53 -20.36 -10.78
CA LEU A 351 4.22 -20.81 -11.99
C LEU A 351 3.69 -22.14 -12.53
N ASP A 352 3.42 -23.11 -11.65
CA ASP A 352 2.92 -24.42 -12.06
C ASP A 352 1.51 -24.33 -12.66
N LEU A 353 0.64 -23.51 -12.06
CA LEU A 353 -0.69 -23.23 -12.62
C LEU A 353 -0.58 -22.49 -13.96
N ALA A 354 0.31 -21.51 -14.08
CA ALA A 354 0.55 -20.80 -15.34
C ALA A 354 1.00 -21.75 -16.46
N LYS A 355 1.88 -22.71 -16.16
CA LYS A 355 2.30 -23.76 -17.11
C LYS A 355 1.15 -24.66 -17.52
N LEU A 356 0.31 -25.10 -16.58
CA LEU A 356 -0.89 -25.89 -16.89
C LEU A 356 -1.86 -25.13 -17.80
N ILE A 357 -2.06 -23.82 -17.55
CA ILE A 357 -2.88 -22.96 -18.42
C ILE A 357 -2.26 -22.84 -19.82
N GLN A 358 -0.93 -22.71 -19.91
CA GLN A 358 -0.20 -22.66 -21.16
C GLN A 358 -0.32 -23.95 -21.96
N GLU A 359 -0.09 -25.10 -21.34
CA GLU A 359 -0.23 -26.40 -21.98
C GLU A 359 -1.65 -26.61 -22.52
N TYR A 360 -2.67 -26.35 -21.69
CA TYR A 360 -4.06 -26.45 -22.10
C TYR A 360 -4.39 -25.51 -23.26
N THR A 361 -4.04 -24.23 -23.14
CA THR A 361 -4.36 -23.22 -24.16
C THR A 361 -3.68 -23.53 -25.48
N ASN A 362 -2.41 -23.97 -25.46
CA ASN A 362 -1.67 -24.32 -26.68
C ASN A 362 -2.21 -25.59 -27.36
N GLN A 363 -2.96 -26.44 -26.65
CA GLN A 363 -3.64 -27.60 -27.25
C GLN A 363 -4.95 -27.21 -27.95
N VAL A 364 -5.67 -26.22 -27.42
CA VAL A 364 -7.02 -25.85 -27.90
C VAL A 364 -7.05 -24.58 -28.77
N SER A 365 -5.98 -23.78 -28.77
CA SER A 365 -5.84 -22.53 -29.51
C SER A 365 -4.81 -22.64 -30.63
N CYS A 366 -5.06 -21.95 -31.75
CA CYS A 366 -4.10 -21.84 -32.86
C CYS A 366 -2.93 -20.89 -32.54
N LEU A 367 -3.14 -19.96 -31.60
CA LEU A 367 -2.13 -19.00 -31.16
C LEU A 367 -1.56 -19.45 -29.82
N PRO A 368 -0.25 -19.72 -29.72
CA PRO A 368 0.36 -20.14 -28.48
C PRO A 368 0.45 -18.96 -27.50
N ILE A 369 0.23 -19.23 -26.22
CA ILE A 369 0.43 -18.23 -25.17
C ILE A 369 1.83 -18.31 -24.57
N ARG A 370 2.31 -17.17 -24.09
CA ARG A 370 3.62 -17.05 -23.43
C ARG A 370 3.43 -16.84 -21.94
N VAL A 371 4.18 -17.61 -21.14
CA VAL A 371 4.27 -17.43 -19.69
C VAL A 371 5.63 -16.81 -19.41
N THR A 372 5.64 -15.69 -18.71
CA THR A 372 6.86 -14.97 -18.36
C THR A 372 6.89 -14.77 -16.84
N PRO A 373 7.96 -15.21 -16.16
CA PRO A 373 8.07 -14.99 -14.73
C PRO A 373 8.35 -13.51 -14.44
N VAL A 374 7.71 -12.98 -13.40
CA VAL A 374 8.07 -11.70 -12.78
C VAL A 374 9.42 -11.86 -12.09
N LYS A 375 10.26 -10.81 -12.12
CA LYS A 375 11.54 -10.82 -11.43
C LYS A 375 11.31 -11.02 -9.92
N ALA A 376 11.78 -12.14 -9.40
CA ALA A 376 11.71 -12.42 -7.97
C ALA A 376 12.58 -11.44 -7.19
N TYR A 377 12.08 -11.00 -6.03
CA TYR A 377 12.83 -10.11 -5.15
C TYR A 377 14.16 -10.74 -4.76
N GLN A 378 15.24 -10.04 -5.07
CA GLN A 378 16.59 -10.32 -4.60
C GLN A 378 17.26 -8.97 -4.39
N LYS A 379 17.72 -8.69 -3.17
CA LYS A 379 18.39 -7.43 -2.86
C LYS A 379 19.58 -7.25 -3.80
N GLN A 380 19.55 -6.20 -4.63
CA GLN A 380 20.62 -5.89 -5.57
C GLN A 380 21.43 -4.68 -5.11
N ASN A 381 22.62 -4.54 -5.70
CA ASN A 381 23.40 -3.30 -5.67
C ASN A 381 22.95 -2.42 -6.84
N LEU A 382 22.15 -1.39 -6.55
CA LEU A 382 21.30 -0.68 -7.53
C LEU A 382 21.98 0.52 -8.22
N TRP A 383 23.31 0.50 -8.36
CA TRP A 383 24.08 1.63 -8.91
C TRP A 383 23.67 1.99 -10.35
N GLU A 384 23.30 1.00 -11.17
CA GLU A 384 22.86 1.17 -12.58
C GLU A 384 21.57 2.00 -12.72
N ILE A 385 20.71 2.04 -11.69
CA ILE A 385 19.43 2.76 -11.75
C ILE A 385 19.63 4.26 -11.61
N SER A 386 20.72 4.68 -10.97
CA SER A 386 21.04 6.10 -10.81
C SER A 386 21.37 6.82 -12.13
N GLU A 387 21.49 6.07 -13.22
CA GLU A 387 21.67 6.57 -14.60
C GLU A 387 20.37 6.51 -15.43
N CYS A 388 19.28 5.93 -14.92
CA CYS A 388 18.00 5.88 -15.63
C CYS A 388 17.40 7.29 -15.74
N LEU A 389 17.02 7.67 -16.96
CA LEU A 389 16.34 8.94 -17.25
C LEU A 389 14.87 8.68 -17.58
N ILE A 390 13.98 9.54 -17.11
CA ILE A 390 12.57 9.54 -17.51
C ILE A 390 12.50 10.16 -18.90
N ASP A 391 12.06 9.37 -19.89
CA ASP A 391 11.70 9.92 -21.19
C ASP A 391 10.42 10.75 -21.06
N ARG A 392 10.56 12.07 -21.18
CA ARG A 392 9.44 13.01 -21.09
C ARG A 392 8.65 13.15 -22.39
N GLN A 393 9.13 12.57 -23.50
CA GLN A 393 8.44 12.60 -24.78
C GLN A 393 7.42 11.46 -24.91
N LEU A 394 7.59 10.40 -24.12
CA LEU A 394 6.68 9.26 -24.08
C LEU A 394 5.49 9.55 -23.14
N GLU A 395 4.37 9.99 -23.71
CA GLU A 395 3.13 10.26 -22.97
C GLU A 395 2.04 9.25 -23.34
N LEU A 396 1.51 8.54 -22.34
CA LEU A 396 0.37 7.63 -22.51
C LEU A 396 -0.89 8.29 -21.95
N SER A 397 -1.95 8.34 -22.76
CA SER A 397 -3.22 8.95 -22.35
C SER A 397 -3.74 8.33 -21.03
N PRO A 398 -4.17 9.15 -20.05
CA PRO A 398 -4.75 8.66 -18.81
C PRO A 398 -6.09 7.93 -19.03
N SER A 399 -6.79 8.22 -20.13
CA SER A 399 -8.05 7.56 -20.50
C SER A 399 -7.87 6.25 -21.25
N ARG A 400 -6.63 5.88 -21.61
CA ARG A 400 -6.32 4.58 -22.24
C ARG A 400 -6.68 3.45 -21.28
N GLU A 401 -7.04 2.30 -21.82
CA GLU A 401 -7.24 1.07 -21.04
C GLU A 401 -5.99 0.77 -20.18
N GLY A 402 -6.19 0.54 -18.88
CA GLY A 402 -5.10 0.22 -17.94
C GLY A 402 -5.33 -1.04 -17.11
N LEU A 403 -6.60 -1.38 -16.82
CA LEU A 403 -6.96 -2.52 -15.99
C LEU A 403 -8.27 -3.13 -16.46
N ILE A 404 -8.33 -4.46 -16.58
CA ILE A 404 -9.57 -5.21 -16.73
C ILE A 404 -9.79 -6.08 -15.50
N ILE A 405 -10.93 -5.91 -14.84
CA ILE A 405 -11.37 -6.78 -13.74
C ILE A 405 -12.58 -7.58 -14.19
N PHE A 406 -12.50 -8.90 -14.12
CA PHE A 406 -13.66 -9.77 -14.32
C PHE A 406 -14.50 -9.86 -13.06
N THR A 407 -15.79 -9.55 -13.19
CA THR A 407 -16.76 -9.62 -12.09
C THR A 407 -17.64 -10.86 -12.25
N SER A 408 -17.89 -11.59 -11.16
CA SER A 408 -18.88 -12.65 -11.16
C SER A 408 -20.27 -12.03 -11.26
N GLY A 409 -20.85 -12.05 -12.46
CA GLY A 409 -22.22 -11.62 -12.68
C GLY A 409 -23.19 -12.46 -11.84
N SER A 410 -24.25 -11.84 -11.32
CA SER A 410 -25.22 -12.52 -10.45
C SER A 410 -26.04 -13.62 -11.14
N LEU A 411 -25.99 -13.74 -12.48
CA LEU A 411 -26.85 -14.65 -13.27
C LEU A 411 -26.21 -15.13 -14.60
N GLY A 412 -24.91 -14.91 -14.86
CA GLY A 412 -24.29 -15.21 -16.16
C GLY A 412 -22.76 -15.27 -16.17
N PRO A 413 -22.11 -15.46 -17.34
CA PRO A 413 -20.64 -15.53 -17.45
C PRO A 413 -19.98 -14.23 -16.95
N PRO A 414 -18.72 -14.28 -16.45
CA PRO A 414 -18.05 -13.13 -15.88
C PRO A 414 -17.98 -11.95 -16.86
N LYS A 415 -18.31 -10.74 -16.39
CA LYS A 415 -18.20 -9.53 -17.20
C LYS A 415 -16.87 -8.84 -16.95
N GLY A 416 -16.11 -8.56 -18.00
CA GLY A 416 -14.89 -7.76 -17.92
C GLY A 416 -15.23 -6.27 -17.82
N VAL A 417 -14.83 -5.62 -16.74
CA VAL A 417 -14.92 -4.17 -16.54
C VAL A 417 -13.62 -3.54 -17.01
N VAL A 418 -13.69 -2.69 -18.03
CA VAL A 418 -12.52 -2.03 -18.63
C VAL A 418 -12.32 -0.68 -17.94
N LEU A 419 -11.21 -0.51 -17.23
CA LEU A 419 -10.88 0.69 -16.46
C LEU A 419 -9.76 1.50 -17.14
N PRO A 420 -9.81 2.84 -17.07
CA PRO A 420 -8.76 3.70 -17.60
C PRO A 420 -7.49 3.60 -16.75
N ARG A 421 -6.32 3.91 -17.33
CA ARG A 421 -5.05 4.01 -16.59
C ARG A 421 -5.15 4.97 -15.40
N PHE A 422 -5.98 6.00 -15.52
CA PHE A 422 -6.30 6.94 -14.44
C PHE A 422 -6.83 6.26 -13.17
N CYS A 423 -7.35 5.03 -13.23
CA CYS A 423 -7.83 4.30 -12.04
C CYS A 423 -6.75 4.12 -10.95
N PHE A 424 -5.47 4.08 -11.34
CA PHE A 424 -4.34 4.00 -10.40
C PHE A 424 -3.87 5.36 -9.87
N SER A 425 -4.36 6.47 -10.44
CA SER A 425 -4.02 7.81 -9.96
C SER A 425 -4.44 8.00 -8.50
N THR A 426 -3.65 8.78 -7.76
CA THR A 426 -3.86 8.98 -6.34
C THR A 426 -3.65 10.44 -5.97
N SER A 427 -4.55 10.95 -5.13
CA SER A 427 -4.42 12.22 -4.41
C SER A 427 -4.24 11.98 -2.91
N LEU A 428 -4.00 10.72 -2.50
CA LEU A 428 -3.73 10.39 -1.11
C LEU A 428 -2.50 11.18 -0.63
N PRO A 429 -2.58 11.83 0.54
CA PRO A 429 -1.43 12.52 1.09
C PRO A 429 -0.34 11.51 1.41
N LYS A 430 0.91 11.90 1.14
CA LYS A 430 2.07 11.12 1.59
C LYS A 430 2.06 11.00 3.10
N SER A 431 2.06 9.77 3.58
CA SER A 431 2.23 9.44 5.00
C SER A 431 3.67 9.00 5.25
N ASN A 432 4.34 9.61 6.23
CA ASN A 432 5.65 9.14 6.69
C ASN A 432 5.55 7.89 7.58
N GLU A 433 4.37 7.29 7.71
CA GLU A 433 4.10 6.18 8.61
C GLU A 433 3.98 4.84 7.88
N ARG A 434 4.09 3.74 8.65
CA ARG A 434 3.83 2.39 8.16
C ARG A 434 2.34 2.15 8.04
N GLU A 435 1.86 2.10 6.81
CA GLU A 435 0.52 1.69 6.44
C GLU A 435 0.49 0.18 6.23
N ILE A 436 -0.48 -0.48 6.85
CA ILE A 436 -0.63 -1.92 6.65
C ILE A 436 -1.60 -2.13 5.50
N TYR A 437 -1.08 -2.74 4.44
CA TYR A 437 -1.90 -3.35 3.42
C TYR A 437 -2.26 -4.77 3.84
N SER A 438 -3.38 -4.89 4.53
CA SER A 438 -3.99 -6.19 4.79
C SER A 438 -5.26 -6.32 3.97
N GLY A 439 -5.09 -6.76 2.73
CA GLY A 439 -6.18 -7.27 1.91
C GLY A 439 -6.21 -8.79 1.98
N HIS A 440 -7.39 -9.40 1.82
CA HIS A 440 -7.42 -10.71 1.17
C HIS A 440 -6.78 -10.50 -0.21
N CYS A 441 -5.50 -10.89 -0.36
CA CYS A 441 -4.56 -10.58 -1.45
C CYS A 441 -4.92 -11.15 -2.84
N ALA A 442 -6.21 -11.33 -3.10
CA ALA A 442 -6.76 -11.63 -4.40
C ALA A 442 -6.79 -10.35 -5.26
N VAL A 443 -5.70 -10.05 -5.95
CA VAL A 443 -5.56 -8.88 -6.83
C VAL A 443 -6.50 -8.89 -8.05
N HIS A 444 -7.21 -9.99 -8.29
CA HIS A 444 -8.35 -10.05 -9.22
C HIS A 444 -9.62 -9.36 -8.67
N TRP A 445 -9.57 -8.82 -7.46
CA TRP A 445 -10.62 -7.97 -6.91
C TRP A 445 -10.16 -6.52 -6.84
N ILE A 446 -11.05 -5.60 -7.22
CA ILE A 446 -10.75 -4.17 -7.26
C ILE A 446 -10.31 -3.60 -5.91
N GLY A 447 -10.88 -4.11 -4.81
CA GLY A 447 -10.56 -3.70 -3.44
C GLY A 447 -9.16 -4.11 -2.97
N ALA A 448 -8.47 -4.97 -3.72
CA ALA A 448 -7.08 -5.31 -3.49
C ALA A 448 -6.15 -4.64 -4.53
N ALA A 449 -6.50 -4.74 -5.81
CA ALA A 449 -5.72 -4.18 -6.92
C ALA A 449 -5.40 -2.70 -6.75
N ILE A 450 -6.44 -1.89 -6.53
CA ILE A 450 -6.33 -0.42 -6.57
C ILE A 450 -5.64 0.15 -5.33
N PRO A 451 -6.02 -0.22 -4.08
CA PRO A 451 -5.42 0.42 -2.90
C PRO A 451 -3.92 0.20 -2.79
N LEU A 452 -3.43 -1.00 -3.13
CA LEU A 452 -1.99 -1.32 -3.09
C LEU A 452 -1.18 -0.38 -4.00
N MET A 453 -1.64 -0.18 -5.24
CA MET A 453 -1.00 0.74 -6.18
C MET A 453 -1.11 2.20 -5.74
N LYS A 454 -2.27 2.63 -5.24
CA LYS A 454 -2.47 4.02 -4.80
C LYS A 454 -1.61 4.39 -3.59
N MET A 455 -1.41 3.47 -2.64
CA MET A 455 -0.50 3.70 -1.51
C MET A 455 0.96 3.77 -1.95
N LEU A 456 1.36 2.89 -2.89
CA LEU A 456 2.70 2.95 -3.47
C LEU A 456 2.95 4.28 -4.18
N LEU A 457 2.00 4.75 -5.00
CA LEU A 457 2.14 6.00 -5.74
C LEU A 457 2.05 7.24 -4.83
N ALA A 458 1.42 7.13 -3.66
CA ALA A 458 1.34 8.20 -2.67
C ALA A 458 2.64 8.40 -1.87
N GLY A 459 3.60 7.46 -1.94
CA GLY A 459 4.82 7.55 -1.14
C GLY A 459 4.74 6.85 0.22
N ASN A 460 3.74 6.01 0.46
CA ASN A 460 3.48 5.41 1.77
C ASN A 460 4.32 4.15 2.00
N ASN A 461 4.62 3.83 3.25
CA ASN A 461 5.33 2.61 3.63
C ASN A 461 4.33 1.46 3.83
N ILE A 462 4.44 0.39 3.06
CA ILE A 462 3.43 -0.66 2.92
C ILE A 462 3.91 -1.94 3.60
N GLU A 463 3.17 -2.43 4.59
CA GLU A 463 3.36 -3.79 5.12
C GLU A 463 2.28 -4.72 4.55
N VAL A 464 2.69 -5.77 3.83
CA VAL A 464 1.78 -6.76 3.24
C VAL A 464 1.49 -7.86 4.25
N MET A 465 0.21 -8.10 4.53
CA MET A 465 -0.24 -9.22 5.37
C MET A 465 -1.27 -10.08 4.64
N ARG A 466 -0.95 -11.36 4.35
CA ARG A 466 -1.82 -12.28 3.58
C ARG A 466 -2.56 -13.24 4.52
N ASN A 467 -3.79 -13.61 4.14
CA ASN A 467 -4.60 -14.67 4.79
C ASN A 467 -4.62 -14.63 6.33
N VAL A 468 -4.74 -13.43 6.88
CA VAL A 468 -4.48 -13.18 8.30
C VAL A 468 -5.66 -13.68 9.14
N SER A 469 -5.41 -14.62 10.05
CA SER A 469 -6.41 -15.03 11.04
C SER A 469 -6.73 -13.85 12.00
N PRO A 470 -7.92 -13.83 12.64
CA PRO A 470 -8.22 -12.81 13.65
C PRO A 470 -7.16 -12.71 14.76
N GLU A 471 -6.53 -13.83 15.12
CA GLU A 471 -5.45 -13.86 16.11
C GLU A 471 -4.23 -13.04 15.68
N VAL A 472 -3.73 -13.28 14.46
CA VAL A 472 -2.55 -12.57 13.94
C VAL A 472 -2.84 -11.07 13.80
N TRP A 473 -4.04 -10.72 13.34
CA TRP A 473 -4.53 -9.34 13.32
C TRP A 473 -4.43 -8.68 14.69
N TRP A 474 -4.98 -9.33 15.71
CA TRP A 474 -4.96 -8.82 17.08
C TRP A 474 -3.55 -8.72 17.65
N GLN A 475 -2.61 -9.60 17.28
CA GLN A 475 -1.20 -9.46 17.66
C GLN A 475 -0.54 -8.23 17.02
N GLN A 476 -0.78 -7.95 15.73
CA GLN A 476 -0.22 -6.74 15.10
C GLN A 476 -0.81 -5.46 15.71
N ILE A 477 -2.11 -5.46 16.02
CA ILE A 477 -2.77 -4.37 16.74
C ILE A 477 -2.09 -4.18 18.10
N ARG A 478 -1.93 -5.24 18.90
CA ARG A 478 -1.27 -5.19 20.22
C ARG A 478 0.15 -4.62 20.17
N LEU A 479 0.89 -4.87 19.08
CA LEU A 479 2.24 -4.36 18.88
C LEU A 479 2.28 -2.92 18.34
N CYS A 480 1.13 -2.25 18.19
CA CYS A 480 0.99 -0.91 17.63
C CYS A 480 1.62 -0.77 16.23
N ARG A 481 1.63 -1.85 15.44
CA ARG A 481 2.20 -1.82 14.08
C ARG A 481 1.21 -1.27 13.05
N ILE A 482 -0.09 -1.29 13.37
CA ILE A 482 -1.14 -0.81 12.49
C ILE A 482 -1.43 0.67 12.79
N THR A 483 -1.16 1.56 11.84
CA THR A 483 -1.50 3.00 11.96
C THR A 483 -2.69 3.37 11.08
N SER A 484 -2.79 2.76 9.90
CA SER A 484 -3.88 2.90 8.93
C SER A 484 -4.08 1.57 8.21
N CYS A 485 -5.34 1.19 7.93
CA CYS A 485 -5.65 0.02 7.12
C CYS A 485 -7.03 0.10 6.45
N ILE A 486 -7.15 -0.59 5.31
CA ILE A 486 -8.42 -0.83 4.61
C ILE A 486 -8.77 -2.31 4.77
N ILE A 487 -9.97 -2.60 5.27
CA ILE A 487 -10.45 -3.97 5.48
C ILE A 487 -11.82 -4.21 4.85
N ALA A 488 -12.07 -5.44 4.41
CA ALA A 488 -13.37 -5.83 3.88
C ALA A 488 -14.41 -5.92 5.00
N THR A 489 -15.68 -5.60 4.69
CA THR A 489 -16.81 -5.57 5.64
C THR A 489 -16.96 -6.75 6.61
N PRO A 490 -16.65 -8.02 6.25
CA PRO A 490 -16.75 -9.13 7.21
C PRO A 490 -15.65 -9.13 8.28
N ALA A 491 -14.48 -8.54 8.00
CA ALA A 491 -13.33 -8.56 8.92
C ALA A 491 -13.59 -7.81 10.24
N PRO A 492 -14.15 -6.58 10.27
CA PRO A 492 -14.53 -5.90 11.51
C PRO A 492 -15.38 -6.75 12.46
N GLN A 493 -16.36 -7.48 11.91
CA GLN A 493 -17.26 -8.35 12.68
C GLN A 493 -16.52 -9.56 13.24
N GLY A 494 -15.68 -10.21 12.42
CA GLY A 494 -14.86 -11.36 12.84
C GLY A 494 -13.86 -10.99 13.95
N LEU A 495 -13.23 -9.82 13.83
CA LEU A 495 -12.30 -9.29 14.84
C LEU A 495 -13.02 -8.95 16.15
N MET A 496 -14.21 -8.34 16.08
CA MET A 496 -15.07 -8.11 17.24
C MET A 496 -15.43 -9.42 17.96
N ALA A 497 -15.89 -10.44 17.21
CA ALA A 497 -16.25 -11.74 17.79
C ALA A 497 -15.04 -12.41 18.47
N TYR A 498 -13.86 -12.35 17.84
CA TYR A 498 -12.62 -12.87 18.42
C TYR A 498 -12.26 -12.13 19.71
N PHE A 499 -12.35 -10.79 19.72
CA PHE A 499 -12.06 -9.98 20.91
C PHE A 499 -12.96 -10.37 22.07
N ARG A 500 -14.28 -10.44 21.85
CA ARG A 500 -15.25 -10.82 22.87
C ARG A 500 -14.99 -12.22 23.43
N LYS A 501 -14.61 -13.17 22.57
CA LYS A 501 -14.36 -14.56 22.99
C LYS A 501 -13.03 -14.74 23.73
N ASN A 502 -11.95 -14.13 23.23
CA ASN A 502 -10.58 -14.47 23.63
C ASN A 502 -9.85 -13.36 24.39
N ILE A 503 -10.12 -12.07 24.08
CA ILE A 503 -9.33 -10.94 24.60
C ILE A 503 -10.01 -10.28 25.80
N SER A 504 -11.34 -10.19 25.78
CA SER A 504 -12.14 -9.56 26.84
C SER A 504 -11.92 -10.18 28.23
N ARG A 505 -11.62 -11.48 28.26
CA ARG A 505 -11.41 -12.32 29.46
C ARG A 505 -9.95 -12.34 29.95
N LEU A 506 -9.02 -11.69 29.24
CA LEU A 506 -7.61 -11.63 29.64
C LEU A 506 -7.41 -10.66 30.83
N PRO A 507 -6.35 -10.85 31.63
CA PRO A 507 -5.99 -9.91 32.69
C PRO A 507 -5.81 -8.48 32.17
N ASP A 508 -6.20 -7.49 32.97
CA ASP A 508 -6.22 -6.07 32.59
C ASP A 508 -4.92 -5.59 31.94
N LYS A 509 -3.77 -5.96 32.52
CA LYS A 509 -2.45 -5.59 31.98
C LYS A 509 -2.26 -6.01 30.52
N ILE A 510 -2.71 -7.21 30.15
CA ILE A 510 -2.55 -7.76 28.80
C ILE A 510 -3.65 -7.17 27.90
N ARG A 511 -4.89 -7.13 28.37
CA ARG A 511 -6.03 -6.56 27.64
C ARG A 511 -5.80 -5.11 27.26
N ASN A 512 -5.21 -4.31 28.15
CA ASN A 512 -4.90 -2.90 27.91
C ASN A 512 -3.88 -2.70 26.77
N GLN A 513 -2.99 -3.66 26.51
CA GLN A 513 -2.08 -3.58 25.35
C GLN A 513 -2.83 -3.67 24.02
N TYR A 514 -3.86 -4.52 23.94
CA TYR A 514 -4.72 -4.59 22.75
C TYR A 514 -5.53 -3.30 22.57
N ILE A 515 -6.09 -2.76 23.66
CA ILE A 515 -6.87 -1.51 23.61
C ILE A 515 -5.99 -0.34 23.19
N GLN A 516 -4.78 -0.21 23.76
CA GLN A 516 -3.79 0.80 23.33
C GLN A 516 -3.43 0.65 21.85
N GLY A 517 -3.26 -0.60 21.39
CA GLY A 517 -3.05 -0.91 19.99
C GLY A 517 -4.17 -0.41 19.06
N ILE A 518 -5.43 -0.61 19.44
CA ILE A 518 -6.58 -0.10 18.68
C ILE A 518 -6.58 1.43 18.66
N GLN A 519 -6.33 2.06 19.81
CA GLN A 519 -6.31 3.52 19.94
C GLN A 519 -5.17 4.17 19.13
N HIS A 520 -4.10 3.41 18.86
CA HIS A 520 -3.00 3.81 17.98
C HIS A 520 -3.42 3.90 16.51
N ILE A 521 -4.47 3.17 16.09
CA ILE A 521 -5.00 3.26 14.74
C ILE A 521 -5.61 4.65 14.51
N ARG A 522 -5.12 5.34 13.48
CA ARG A 522 -5.57 6.69 13.10
C ARG A 522 -6.71 6.63 12.10
N ALA A 523 -6.64 5.70 11.15
CA ALA A 523 -7.66 5.49 10.13
C ALA A 523 -7.96 4.00 9.93
N LEU A 524 -9.16 3.58 10.31
CA LEU A 524 -9.70 2.28 9.97
C LEU A 524 -10.74 2.47 8.87
N MET A 525 -10.45 1.98 7.66
CA MET A 525 -11.35 2.10 6.52
C MET A 525 -12.01 0.75 6.23
N ILE A 526 -13.33 0.76 6.01
CA ILE A 526 -14.12 -0.44 5.72
C ILE A 526 -14.69 -0.30 4.30
N ALA A 527 -14.48 -1.31 3.47
CA ALA A 527 -14.93 -1.33 2.08
C ALA A 527 -15.61 -2.66 1.69
N GLY A 528 -16.33 -2.64 0.57
CA GLY A 528 -16.93 -3.85 -0.03
C GLY A 528 -18.36 -4.16 0.40
N GLY A 529 -18.94 -3.33 1.27
CA GLY A 529 -20.31 -3.46 1.77
C GLY A 529 -20.53 -2.64 3.04
N MET A 530 -21.79 -2.47 3.45
CA MET A 530 -22.14 -1.73 4.66
C MET A 530 -21.82 -2.58 5.93
N PRO A 531 -20.97 -2.10 6.84
CA PRO A 531 -20.73 -2.79 8.11
C PRO A 531 -21.95 -2.73 9.04
N SER A 532 -22.04 -3.70 9.95
CA SER A 532 -23.10 -3.71 10.96
C SER A 532 -22.93 -2.54 11.94
N SER A 533 -24.05 -1.99 12.42
CA SER A 533 -24.06 -0.97 13.48
C SER A 533 -23.32 -1.43 14.73
N ALA A 534 -23.44 -2.73 15.08
CA ALA A 534 -22.73 -3.35 16.19
C ALA A 534 -21.20 -3.33 16.01
N ALA A 535 -20.69 -3.63 14.82
CA ALA A 535 -19.26 -3.56 14.54
C ALA A 535 -18.76 -2.11 14.61
N ILE A 536 -19.48 -1.16 14.00
CA ILE A 536 -19.13 0.27 14.04
C ILE A 536 -19.07 0.74 15.49
N ALA A 537 -20.09 0.44 16.30
CA ALA A 537 -20.15 0.80 17.71
C ALA A 537 -18.98 0.20 18.50
N PHE A 538 -18.69 -1.09 18.33
CA PHE A 538 -17.57 -1.76 18.98
C PHE A 538 -16.22 -1.10 18.69
N TRP A 539 -15.93 -0.80 17.42
CA TRP A 539 -14.67 -0.15 17.05
C TRP A 539 -14.62 1.29 17.53
N THR A 540 -15.75 2.00 17.52
CA THR A 540 -15.85 3.37 18.04
C THR A 540 -15.61 3.41 19.55
N GLU A 541 -16.19 2.48 20.31
CA GLU A 541 -16.04 2.39 21.76
C GLU A 541 -14.59 2.09 22.18
N LEU A 542 -13.93 1.13 21.51
CA LEU A 542 -12.56 0.75 21.86
C LEU A 542 -11.49 1.77 21.41
N SER A 543 -11.66 2.35 20.22
CA SER A 543 -10.67 3.28 19.65
C SER A 543 -10.91 4.74 20.03
N GLY A 544 -12.13 5.10 20.44
CA GLY A 544 -12.59 6.49 20.56
C GLY A 544 -12.85 7.19 19.22
N LYS A 545 -12.79 6.47 18.08
CA LYS A 545 -12.94 7.01 16.73
C LYS A 545 -13.84 6.12 15.89
N SER A 546 -14.74 6.71 15.11
CA SER A 546 -15.56 5.91 14.19
C SER A 546 -14.76 5.47 12.97
N PRO A 547 -14.88 4.20 12.52
CA PRO A 547 -14.31 3.75 11.25
C PRO A 547 -14.85 4.57 10.07
N PHE A 548 -14.02 4.74 9.05
CA PHE A 548 -14.42 5.31 7.77
C PHE A 548 -15.07 4.23 6.89
N ILE A 549 -16.15 4.56 6.22
CA ILE A 549 -16.84 3.70 5.27
C ILE A 549 -16.53 4.20 3.86
N LEU A 550 -16.00 3.31 3.03
CA LEU A 550 -15.70 3.51 1.63
C LEU A 550 -16.77 2.85 0.78
N TYR A 551 -17.42 3.62 -0.10
CA TYR A 551 -18.39 3.10 -1.06
C TYR A 551 -17.87 3.23 -2.49
N GLY A 552 -18.12 2.18 -3.27
CA GLY A 552 -17.76 2.08 -4.68
C GLY A 552 -17.90 0.66 -5.21
N SER A 553 -17.65 0.47 -6.51
CA SER A 553 -17.75 -0.82 -7.21
C SER A 553 -16.52 -1.07 -8.09
N SER A 554 -16.52 -2.19 -8.83
CA SER A 554 -15.50 -2.46 -9.83
C SER A 554 -15.54 -1.42 -10.96
N GLU A 555 -16.73 -1.02 -11.39
CA GLU A 555 -16.97 -0.02 -12.44
C GLU A 555 -16.52 1.39 -12.07
N THR A 556 -16.34 1.68 -10.77
CA THR A 556 -15.88 2.99 -10.30
C THR A 556 -14.41 2.99 -9.87
N ALA A 557 -13.67 1.92 -10.20
CA ALA A 557 -12.29 1.71 -9.76
C ALA A 557 -12.11 1.75 -8.23
N GLY A 558 -13.07 1.19 -7.48
CA GLY A 558 -13.07 1.23 -6.03
C GLY A 558 -13.79 2.46 -5.51
N ALA A 559 -13.31 3.00 -4.38
CA ALA A 559 -14.04 4.01 -3.61
C ALA A 559 -14.26 5.33 -4.37
N ILE A 560 -15.49 5.86 -4.26
CA ILE A 560 -15.93 7.14 -4.81
C ILE A 560 -16.49 8.09 -3.73
N THR A 561 -16.84 7.56 -2.56
CA THR A 561 -17.22 8.35 -1.39
C THR A 561 -16.52 7.86 -0.13
N LEU A 562 -16.44 8.75 0.87
CA LEU A 562 -15.86 8.51 2.19
C LEU A 562 -16.75 9.10 3.29
N SER A 563 -17.14 8.29 4.27
CA SER A 563 -17.91 8.74 5.44
C SER A 563 -17.13 9.67 6.37
N GLN A 564 -17.83 10.57 7.06
CA GLN A 564 -17.24 11.35 8.15
C GLN A 564 -17.24 10.57 9.48
N PRO A 565 -16.31 10.84 10.42
CA PRO A 565 -16.15 10.08 11.67
C PRO A 565 -17.28 10.20 12.72
N SER A 566 -18.50 10.63 12.37
CA SER A 566 -19.42 11.24 13.35
C SER A 566 -20.83 10.65 13.49
N SER A 567 -21.17 9.50 12.88
CA SER A 567 -22.50 8.91 13.10
C SER A 567 -22.55 7.38 13.01
N PRO A 568 -22.44 6.67 14.15
CA PRO A 568 -22.55 5.21 14.22
C PRO A 568 -23.93 4.65 13.83
N SER A 569 -24.96 5.50 13.79
CA SER A 569 -26.37 5.08 13.67
C SER A 569 -26.97 5.20 12.28
N LYS A 570 -26.25 5.78 11.31
CA LYS A 570 -26.72 5.96 9.93
C LYS A 570 -25.84 5.16 8.98
N ALA A 571 -26.43 4.48 8.01
CA ALA A 571 -25.72 3.77 6.94
C ALA A 571 -25.08 4.78 5.95
N THR A 572 -24.33 5.74 6.47
CA THR A 572 -23.71 6.82 5.71
C THR A 572 -22.56 6.25 4.88
N ILE A 573 -22.60 6.52 3.58
CA ILE A 573 -21.48 6.33 2.66
C ILE A 573 -20.72 7.64 2.45
N GLY A 574 -21.15 8.72 3.13
CA GLY A 574 -20.39 9.94 3.25
C GLY A 574 -20.52 10.91 2.09
N ARG A 575 -19.39 11.52 1.72
CA ARG A 575 -19.31 12.55 0.68
C ARG A 575 -18.43 12.09 -0.49
N PRO A 576 -18.64 12.64 -1.70
CA PRO A 576 -17.80 12.34 -2.85
C PRO A 576 -16.33 12.65 -2.58
N LEU A 577 -15.44 11.79 -3.10
CA LEU A 577 -14.01 12.05 -3.13
C LEU A 577 -13.69 13.19 -4.12
N ALA A 578 -12.46 13.71 -4.05
CA ALA A 578 -11.98 14.69 -5.03
C ALA A 578 -12.12 14.15 -6.46
N ASP A 579 -12.46 15.04 -7.40
CA ASP A 579 -12.65 14.74 -8.83
C ASP A 579 -13.79 13.75 -9.15
N VAL A 580 -14.68 13.50 -8.18
CA VAL A 580 -15.88 12.67 -8.35
C VAL A 580 -17.14 13.51 -8.27
N GLU A 581 -17.94 13.46 -9.33
CA GLU A 581 -19.28 14.05 -9.36
C GLU A 581 -20.32 12.96 -9.08
N ILE A 582 -21.19 13.21 -8.10
CA ILE A 582 -22.30 12.31 -7.76
C ILE A 582 -23.60 13.10 -7.75
N LYS A 583 -24.63 12.55 -8.39
CA LYS A 583 -26.02 13.03 -8.31
C LYS A 583 -26.97 11.86 -8.02
N LEU A 584 -28.15 12.15 -7.50
CA LEU A 584 -29.22 11.16 -7.34
C LEU A 584 -30.28 11.35 -8.43
N SER A 585 -30.91 10.25 -8.86
CA SER A 585 -31.85 10.27 -9.98
C SER A 585 -33.12 11.10 -9.72
N GLU A 586 -33.52 11.32 -8.47
CA GLU A 586 -34.75 12.03 -8.07
C GLU A 586 -34.46 13.25 -7.16
N GLY A 587 -33.32 13.92 -7.37
CA GLY A 587 -32.95 15.12 -6.59
C GLY A 587 -32.19 14.75 -5.32
N ASP A 588 -32.88 14.68 -4.18
CA ASP A 588 -32.29 14.36 -2.87
C ASP A 588 -32.36 12.88 -2.50
N LYS A 589 -32.95 12.05 -3.37
CA LYS A 589 -33.04 10.59 -3.24
C LYS A 589 -33.01 9.89 -4.59
N GLY A 590 -32.82 8.58 -4.60
CA GLY A 590 -32.91 7.73 -5.80
C GLY A 590 -31.62 6.99 -6.12
N GLU A 591 -31.46 6.59 -7.38
CA GLU A 591 -30.27 5.87 -7.86
C GLU A 591 -29.03 6.78 -7.82
N ILE A 592 -27.92 6.26 -7.31
CA ILE A 592 -26.62 6.93 -7.33
C ILE A 592 -26.09 6.92 -8.77
N LEU A 593 -25.84 8.13 -9.29
CA LEU A 593 -25.25 8.36 -10.60
C LEU A 593 -23.89 9.01 -10.40
N VAL A 594 -22.83 8.42 -10.97
CA VAL A 594 -21.45 8.85 -10.74
C VAL A 594 -20.74 9.18 -12.04
N LYS A 595 -19.94 10.25 -12.03
CA LYS A 595 -19.05 10.65 -13.12
C LYS A 595 -17.69 11.02 -12.57
N GLY A 596 -16.64 10.57 -13.22
CA GLY A 596 -15.27 10.85 -12.81
C GLY A 596 -14.27 10.18 -13.75
N PRO A 597 -13.02 10.67 -13.79
CA PRO A 597 -11.98 10.16 -14.69
C PRO A 597 -11.55 8.70 -14.41
N GLN A 598 -11.88 8.15 -13.24
CA GLN A 598 -11.61 6.78 -12.83
C GLN A 598 -12.75 5.79 -13.16
N VAL A 599 -13.93 6.28 -13.54
CA VAL A 599 -15.08 5.43 -13.90
C VAL A 599 -14.74 4.61 -15.14
N MET A 600 -15.29 3.40 -15.24
CA MET A 600 -15.03 2.46 -16.33
C MET A 600 -15.24 3.08 -17.71
N ILE A 601 -14.46 2.61 -18.67
CA ILE A 601 -14.59 2.94 -20.08
C ILE A 601 -15.77 2.17 -20.67
N SER A 602 -15.83 0.85 -20.42
CA SER A 602 -16.84 -0.04 -20.99
C SER A 602 -16.89 -1.38 -20.27
N TYR A 603 -17.94 -2.16 -20.59
CA TYR A 603 -17.90 -3.61 -20.42
C TYR A 603 -17.23 -4.24 -21.65
N LEU A 604 -16.24 -5.08 -21.41
CA LEU A 604 -15.44 -5.77 -22.44
C LEU A 604 -16.36 -6.50 -23.42
N ASN A 605 -16.18 -6.23 -24.72
CA ASN A 605 -16.94 -6.81 -25.83
C ASN A 605 -18.48 -6.71 -25.68
N ASN A 606 -18.99 -5.74 -24.91
CA ASN A 606 -20.42 -5.62 -24.62
C ASN A 606 -20.91 -4.17 -24.73
N GLU A 607 -21.04 -3.69 -25.97
CA GLU A 607 -21.51 -2.33 -26.26
C GLU A 607 -22.92 -2.05 -25.73
N SER A 608 -23.82 -3.03 -25.81
CA SER A 608 -25.21 -2.89 -25.35
C SER A 608 -25.28 -2.66 -23.85
N ALA A 609 -24.57 -3.47 -23.05
CA ALA A 609 -24.49 -3.25 -21.60
C ALA A 609 -23.77 -1.94 -21.27
N THR A 610 -22.73 -1.58 -22.03
CA THR A 610 -22.02 -0.32 -21.86
C THR A 610 -22.95 0.88 -22.06
N LYS A 611 -23.72 0.92 -23.16
CA LYS A 611 -24.67 2.01 -23.43
C LYS A 611 -25.75 2.13 -22.35
N LEU A 612 -26.23 1.01 -21.79
CA LEU A 612 -27.22 0.99 -20.71
C LEU A 612 -26.65 1.39 -19.35
N ALA A 613 -25.33 1.25 -19.16
CA ALA A 613 -24.66 1.58 -17.92
C ALA A 613 -24.51 3.10 -17.69
N PHE A 614 -24.58 3.89 -18.75
CA PHE A 614 -24.45 5.35 -18.67
C PHE A 614 -25.76 6.06 -18.99
N ASP A 615 -26.00 7.20 -18.33
CA ASP A 615 -27.04 8.13 -18.74
C ASP A 615 -26.58 9.00 -19.93
N LYS A 616 -27.50 9.82 -20.45
CA LYS A 616 -27.25 10.73 -21.57
C LYS A 616 -26.17 11.80 -21.30
N ASP A 617 -25.87 12.08 -20.03
CA ASP A 617 -24.91 13.10 -19.59
C ASP A 617 -23.54 12.49 -19.22
N GLY A 618 -23.40 11.16 -19.40
CA GLY A 618 -22.19 10.40 -19.15
C GLY A 618 -22.00 9.97 -17.70
N PHE A 619 -23.06 9.94 -16.89
CA PHE A 619 -22.99 9.38 -15.52
C PHE A 619 -23.25 7.88 -15.55
N PHE A 620 -22.38 7.11 -14.89
CA PHE A 620 -22.57 5.70 -14.64
C PHE A 620 -23.69 5.46 -13.62
N ARG A 621 -24.57 4.52 -13.94
CA ARG A 621 -25.69 4.05 -13.11
C ARG A 621 -25.22 2.91 -12.21
N THR A 622 -25.14 3.15 -10.90
CA THR A 622 -24.64 2.12 -9.97
C THR A 622 -25.67 1.03 -9.68
N GLY A 623 -26.97 1.28 -9.91
CA GLY A 623 -28.05 0.40 -9.48
C GLY A 623 -28.32 0.42 -7.96
N ASP A 624 -27.61 1.25 -7.21
CA ASP A 624 -27.75 1.39 -5.77
C ASP A 624 -28.55 2.66 -5.43
N LEU A 625 -29.44 2.58 -4.44
CA LEU A 625 -30.29 3.68 -3.99
C LEU A 625 -29.69 4.36 -2.76
N ALA A 626 -29.83 5.69 -2.71
CA ALA A 626 -29.45 6.50 -1.56
C ALA A 626 -30.34 7.75 -1.43
N HIS A 627 -30.24 8.41 -0.29
CA HIS A 627 -30.77 9.75 -0.07
C HIS A 627 -29.76 10.65 0.63
N LEU A 628 -29.95 11.97 0.53
CA LEU A 628 -29.14 12.96 1.21
C LEU A 628 -29.71 13.27 2.60
N ASP A 629 -28.85 13.23 3.61
CA ASP A 629 -29.15 13.65 4.97
C ASP A 629 -27.96 14.44 5.53
N GLY A 630 -28.19 15.70 5.92
CA GLY A 630 -27.13 16.57 6.46
C GLY A 630 -25.95 16.81 5.50
N GLY A 631 -26.15 16.65 4.19
CA GLY A 631 -25.08 16.76 3.19
C GLY A 631 -24.16 15.53 3.11
N GLU A 632 -24.59 14.38 3.63
CA GLU A 632 -24.00 13.07 3.39
C GLU A 632 -24.97 12.16 2.64
N PHE A 633 -24.45 11.23 1.85
CA PHE A 633 -25.22 10.19 1.19
C PHE A 633 -25.46 9.03 2.17
N ILE A 634 -26.73 8.66 2.36
CA ILE A 634 -27.17 7.52 3.16
C ILE A 634 -27.58 6.40 2.20
N PHE A 635 -26.98 5.23 2.36
CA PHE A 635 -27.23 4.09 1.49
C PHE A 635 -28.53 3.36 1.89
N ASP A 636 -29.46 3.24 0.94
CA ASP A 636 -30.76 2.62 1.14
C ASP A 636 -30.81 1.15 0.71
N GLY A 637 -29.86 0.72 -0.14
CA GLY A 637 -29.76 -0.65 -0.65
C GLY A 637 -29.69 -0.73 -2.17
N ARG A 638 -29.38 -1.92 -2.69
CA ARG A 638 -29.38 -2.18 -4.13
C ARG A 638 -30.81 -2.35 -4.68
N ALA A 639 -31.16 -1.57 -5.70
CA ALA A 639 -32.51 -1.55 -6.28
C ALA A 639 -32.99 -2.94 -6.76
N SER A 640 -32.07 -3.76 -7.26
CA SER A 640 -32.37 -5.08 -7.82
C SER A 640 -32.55 -6.20 -6.80
N SER A 641 -32.06 -6.05 -5.55
CA SER A 641 -31.93 -7.20 -4.63
C SER A 641 -32.17 -6.92 -3.14
N ASP A 642 -32.09 -5.67 -2.67
CA ASP A 642 -32.16 -5.35 -1.25
C ASP A 642 -33.52 -4.77 -0.82
N PHE A 643 -34.54 -4.89 -1.67
CA PHE A 643 -35.90 -4.46 -1.36
C PHE A 643 -36.89 -5.62 -1.52
N ILE A 644 -37.64 -5.92 -0.46
CA ILE A 644 -38.73 -6.90 -0.47
C ILE A 644 -40.04 -6.16 -0.72
N LYS A 645 -40.82 -6.59 -1.71
CA LYS A 645 -42.13 -5.99 -2.01
C LYS A 645 -43.21 -6.68 -1.19
N VAL A 646 -43.68 -6.03 -0.15
CA VAL A 646 -44.76 -6.54 0.70
C VAL A 646 -46.07 -5.79 0.43
N TYR A 647 -47.20 -6.50 0.53
CA TYR A 647 -48.55 -5.92 0.38
C TYR A 647 -48.75 -5.13 -0.93
N GLY A 648 -48.15 -5.58 -2.04
CA GLY A 648 -48.36 -5.05 -3.39
C GLY A 648 -47.69 -3.70 -3.70
N SER A 649 -47.46 -2.84 -2.70
CA SER A 649 -46.94 -1.47 -2.91
C SER A 649 -45.76 -1.07 -2.03
N HIS A 650 -45.57 -1.71 -0.87
CA HIS A 650 -44.54 -1.30 0.09
C HIS A 650 -43.21 -1.97 -0.24
N ARG A 651 -42.13 -1.18 -0.25
CA ARG A 651 -40.75 -1.68 -0.40
C ARG A 651 -40.09 -1.68 0.96
N VAL A 652 -39.77 -2.85 1.48
CA VAL A 652 -39.04 -3.03 2.74
C VAL A 652 -37.55 -3.13 2.43
N PRO A 653 -36.71 -2.16 2.87
CA PRO A 653 -35.26 -2.27 2.72
C PRO A 653 -34.74 -3.38 3.62
N THR A 654 -34.07 -4.40 3.07
CA THR A 654 -33.56 -5.52 3.86
C THR A 654 -32.54 -5.05 4.89
N LEU A 655 -31.70 -4.06 4.52
CA LEU A 655 -30.65 -3.52 5.39
C LEU A 655 -31.22 -2.85 6.65
N ALA A 656 -32.37 -2.17 6.55
CA ALA A 656 -33.03 -1.57 7.70
C ALA A 656 -33.49 -2.63 8.69
N VAL A 657 -34.06 -3.73 8.19
CA VAL A 657 -34.51 -4.86 9.01
C VAL A 657 -33.30 -5.61 9.60
N GLU A 658 -32.26 -5.86 8.82
CA GLU A 658 -31.00 -6.48 9.28
C GLU A 658 -30.35 -5.67 10.40
N ASN A 659 -30.27 -4.33 10.27
CA ASN A 659 -29.74 -3.45 11.30
C ASN A 659 -30.60 -3.45 12.57
N GLY A 660 -31.93 -3.44 12.43
CA GLY A 660 -32.84 -3.58 13.57
C GLY A 660 -32.60 -4.89 14.32
N LEU A 661 -32.50 -6.01 13.59
CA LEU A 661 -32.22 -7.32 14.16
C LEU A 661 -30.85 -7.39 14.83
N MET A 662 -29.82 -6.81 14.21
CA MET A 662 -28.45 -6.76 14.74
C MET A 662 -28.29 -5.87 15.96
N SER A 663 -29.26 -4.99 16.25
CA SER A 663 -29.28 -4.19 17.49
C SER A 663 -29.73 -4.99 18.72
N LEU A 664 -30.36 -6.15 18.52
CA LEU A 664 -30.85 -7.02 19.59
C LEU A 664 -29.67 -7.76 20.23
N SER A 665 -29.53 -7.67 21.55
CA SER A 665 -28.35 -8.19 22.29
C SER A 665 -28.09 -9.69 22.11
N TYR A 666 -29.13 -10.46 21.77
CA TYR A 666 -29.07 -11.90 21.57
C TYR A 666 -28.80 -12.32 20.11
N VAL A 667 -28.61 -11.36 19.18
CA VAL A 667 -28.35 -11.62 17.75
C VAL A 667 -26.88 -11.28 17.43
N SER A 668 -26.14 -12.23 16.84
CA SER A 668 -24.77 -12.02 16.37
C SER A 668 -24.65 -11.77 14.86
N ALA A 669 -25.60 -12.27 14.09
CA ALA A 669 -25.73 -12.01 12.65
C ALA A 669 -27.20 -12.13 12.26
N ALA A 670 -27.67 -11.31 11.33
CA ALA A 670 -29.02 -11.38 10.79
C ALA A 670 -28.98 -11.19 9.28
N TYR A 671 -29.76 -12.00 8.56
CA TYR A 671 -29.89 -11.93 7.11
C TYR A 671 -31.36 -11.91 6.74
N VAL A 672 -31.74 -10.93 5.93
CA VAL A 672 -33.14 -10.74 5.53
C VAL A 672 -33.30 -11.05 4.04
N VAL A 673 -34.20 -11.98 3.75
CA VAL A 673 -34.50 -12.46 2.41
C VAL A 673 -36.00 -12.43 2.14
N SER A 674 -36.36 -12.36 0.86
CA SER A 674 -37.76 -12.51 0.43
C SER A 674 -38.09 -13.99 0.27
N VAL A 675 -39.16 -14.45 0.92
CA VAL A 675 -39.74 -15.78 0.67
C VAL A 675 -41.16 -15.61 0.16
N TRP A 676 -41.49 -16.29 -0.94
CA TRP A 676 -42.83 -16.26 -1.51
C TRP A 676 -43.77 -17.17 -0.71
N ASP A 677 -45.00 -16.72 -0.49
CA ASP A 677 -46.07 -17.58 0.02
C ASP A 677 -46.95 -18.15 -1.09
N TYR A 678 -47.88 -19.02 -0.70
CA TYR A 678 -48.85 -19.68 -1.58
C TYR A 678 -49.84 -18.72 -2.27
N LYS A 679 -49.83 -17.42 -1.95
CA LYS A 679 -50.65 -16.37 -2.56
C LYS A 679 -49.84 -15.43 -3.45
N ASP A 680 -48.63 -15.84 -3.85
CA ASP A 680 -47.68 -15.03 -4.61
C ASP A 680 -47.35 -13.69 -3.93
N GLN A 681 -47.36 -13.63 -2.60
CA GLN A 681 -46.87 -12.48 -1.85
C GLN A 681 -45.49 -12.75 -1.29
N GLN A 682 -44.60 -11.76 -1.37
CA GLN A 682 -43.31 -11.84 -0.70
C GLN A 682 -43.49 -11.53 0.78
N ASN A 683 -42.89 -12.35 1.63
CA ASN A 683 -42.78 -12.14 3.06
C ASN A 683 -41.34 -11.79 3.44
N VAL A 684 -41.20 -10.91 4.43
CA VAL A 684 -39.91 -10.61 5.06
C VAL A 684 -39.50 -11.81 5.91
N ALA A 685 -38.44 -12.50 5.51
CA ALA A 685 -37.93 -13.67 6.21
C ALA A 685 -36.56 -13.33 6.84
N ALA A 686 -36.42 -13.60 8.14
CA ALA A 686 -35.21 -13.31 8.91
C ALA A 686 -34.50 -14.61 9.30
N ALA A 687 -33.25 -14.76 8.88
CA ALA A 687 -32.34 -15.81 9.35
C ALA A 687 -31.40 -15.22 10.41
N LEU A 688 -31.48 -15.73 11.64
CA LEU A 688 -30.71 -15.21 12.78
C LEU A 688 -29.64 -16.19 13.23
N VAL A 689 -28.44 -15.69 13.49
CA VAL A 689 -27.41 -16.39 14.23
C VAL A 689 -27.39 -15.80 15.64
N CYS A 690 -27.54 -16.64 16.67
CA CYS A 690 -27.59 -16.20 18.07
C CYS A 690 -26.28 -15.56 18.52
N ALA A 691 -26.19 -14.96 19.71
CA ALA A 691 -24.90 -14.62 20.32
C ALA A 691 -24.20 -15.87 20.92
N PRO A 692 -22.86 -15.91 21.01
CA PRO A 692 -22.13 -17.03 21.66
C PRO A 692 -22.41 -17.14 23.16
N ASP A 693 -22.85 -16.05 23.77
CA ASP A 693 -22.99 -15.90 25.21
C ASP A 693 -24.40 -16.29 25.68
N GLY A 694 -24.70 -17.60 25.61
CA GLY A 694 -25.60 -18.26 26.56
C GLY A 694 -27.09 -17.91 26.58
N VAL A 695 -27.64 -17.04 25.73
CA VAL A 695 -29.11 -16.97 25.56
C VAL A 695 -29.53 -18.22 24.81
N CYS A 696 -30.14 -19.15 25.56
CA CYS A 696 -30.60 -20.44 25.07
C CYS A 696 -31.33 -20.28 23.72
N THR A 697 -30.86 -20.98 22.68
CA THR A 697 -31.52 -21.08 21.37
C THR A 697 -33.00 -21.47 21.47
N GLN A 698 -33.41 -22.04 22.61
CA GLN A 698 -34.78 -22.41 22.94
C GLN A 698 -35.70 -21.24 23.37
N SER A 699 -35.21 -19.99 23.46
CA SER A 699 -35.99 -18.83 23.91
C SER A 699 -36.25 -17.73 22.86
N ILE A 700 -35.66 -17.83 21.67
CA ILE A 700 -35.84 -16.84 20.59
C ILE A 700 -36.98 -17.32 19.69
N SER A 701 -38.13 -16.65 19.76
CA SER A 701 -39.29 -16.90 18.90
C SER A 701 -39.58 -15.72 18.00
N LEU A 702 -40.33 -15.96 16.92
CA LEU A 702 -40.76 -14.93 15.99
C LEU A 702 -41.59 -13.84 16.69
N ALA A 703 -42.43 -14.23 17.67
CA ALA A 703 -43.22 -13.29 18.45
C ALA A 703 -42.32 -12.31 19.25
N LYS A 704 -41.32 -12.82 19.95
CA LYS A 704 -40.36 -12.01 20.70
C LYS A 704 -39.56 -11.07 19.80
N VAL A 705 -39.06 -11.58 18.67
CA VAL A 705 -38.31 -10.76 17.70
C VAL A 705 -39.17 -9.62 17.16
N ARG A 706 -40.44 -9.89 16.82
CA ARG A 706 -41.37 -8.86 16.34
C ARG A 706 -41.70 -7.83 17.42
N GLU A 707 -41.87 -8.24 18.67
CA GLU A 707 -42.10 -7.36 19.82
C GLU A 707 -40.89 -6.43 20.03
N ASP A 708 -39.68 -6.99 20.12
CA ASP A 708 -38.46 -6.23 20.37
C ASP A 708 -38.16 -5.23 19.22
N LEU A 709 -38.47 -5.58 17.97
CA LEU A 709 -38.32 -4.69 16.80
C LEU A 709 -39.44 -3.64 16.65
N SER A 710 -40.61 -3.85 17.26
CA SER A 710 -41.78 -2.98 17.04
C SER A 710 -41.58 -1.53 17.50
N THR A 711 -40.59 -1.31 18.37
CA THR A 711 -40.20 0.00 18.87
C THR A 711 -39.33 0.80 17.89
N SER A 712 -38.66 0.11 16.94
CA SER A 712 -37.69 0.71 16.02
C SER A 712 -38.07 0.59 14.55
N LEU A 713 -38.97 -0.34 14.19
CA LEU A 713 -39.40 -0.58 12.82
C LEU A 713 -40.93 -0.56 12.66
N PRO A 714 -41.47 0.00 11.56
CA PRO A 714 -42.89 -0.09 11.25
C PRO A 714 -43.38 -1.54 11.11
N ALA A 715 -44.66 -1.77 11.44
CA ALA A 715 -45.26 -3.11 11.46
C ALA A 715 -45.11 -3.91 10.14
N TYR A 716 -45.11 -3.22 8.99
CA TYR A 716 -44.97 -3.85 7.68
C TYR A 716 -43.54 -4.31 7.35
N MET A 717 -42.53 -3.81 8.07
CA MET A 717 -41.13 -4.22 7.94
C MET A 717 -40.79 -5.41 8.85
N LEU A 718 -41.62 -5.71 9.84
CA LEU A 718 -41.36 -6.76 10.81
C LEU A 718 -41.35 -8.15 10.14
N PRO A 719 -40.38 -9.04 10.45
CA PRO A 719 -40.29 -10.37 9.86
C PRO A 719 -41.59 -11.16 10.02
N ALA A 720 -42.03 -11.81 8.95
CA ALA A 720 -43.16 -12.74 8.97
C ALA A 720 -42.71 -14.20 9.01
N LEU A 721 -41.42 -14.47 8.71
CA LEU A 721 -40.80 -15.78 8.86
C LEU A 721 -39.51 -15.63 9.65
N LEU A 722 -39.23 -16.57 10.56
CA LEU A 722 -37.99 -16.61 11.33
C LEU A 722 -37.35 -17.98 11.20
N ARG A 723 -36.04 -17.98 10.93
CA ARG A 723 -35.19 -19.16 11.06
C ARG A 723 -34.02 -18.85 11.99
N VAL A 724 -33.89 -19.60 13.08
CA VAL A 724 -32.71 -19.54 13.95
C VAL A 724 -31.66 -20.54 13.45
N ILE A 725 -30.48 -20.03 13.12
CA ILE A 725 -29.34 -20.77 12.60
C ILE A 725 -28.35 -21.00 13.74
N ASN A 726 -27.94 -22.26 13.93
CA ASN A 726 -26.89 -22.61 14.87
C ASN A 726 -25.54 -22.01 14.41
N HIS A 727 -24.74 -21.50 15.35
CA HIS A 727 -23.38 -20.99 15.14
C HIS A 727 -22.43 -21.90 14.36
N GLN A 728 -22.66 -23.22 14.39
CA GLN A 728 -21.85 -24.21 13.68
C GLN A 728 -22.30 -24.45 12.24
N ALA A 729 -23.46 -23.93 11.83
CA ALA A 729 -23.97 -24.13 10.48
C ALA A 729 -23.17 -23.31 9.47
N GLN A 730 -22.80 -23.93 8.35
CA GLN A 730 -22.05 -23.27 7.28
C GLN A 730 -23.00 -22.37 6.47
N LEU A 731 -22.75 -21.06 6.50
CA LEU A 731 -23.52 -20.09 5.74
C LEU A 731 -23.05 -20.04 4.27
N PRO A 732 -23.97 -19.95 3.30
CA PRO A 732 -23.60 -19.81 1.89
C PRO A 732 -23.04 -18.41 1.65
N THR A 733 -21.73 -18.34 1.51
CA THR A 733 -20.99 -17.11 1.29
C THR A 733 -20.16 -17.21 0.02
N THR A 734 -19.97 -16.08 -0.64
CA THR A 734 -18.89 -15.90 -1.60
C THR A 734 -17.54 -16.10 -0.91
N ARG A 735 -16.47 -16.26 -1.70
CA ARG A 735 -15.09 -16.31 -1.18
C ARG A 735 -14.69 -15.09 -0.33
N ASN A 736 -15.40 -13.97 -0.49
CA ASN A 736 -15.24 -12.74 0.28
C ASN A 736 -16.10 -12.67 1.55
N GLY A 737 -16.77 -13.75 1.94
CA GLY A 737 -17.66 -13.77 3.10
C GLY A 737 -18.98 -13.03 2.89
N LYS A 738 -19.26 -12.48 1.69
CA LYS A 738 -20.57 -11.91 1.37
C LYS A 738 -21.60 -13.02 1.22
N ILE A 739 -22.74 -12.90 1.89
CA ILE A 739 -23.82 -13.89 1.86
C ILE A 739 -24.49 -13.97 0.49
N LEU A 740 -24.72 -15.19 0.03
CA LEU A 740 -25.51 -15.51 -1.15
C LEU A 740 -26.99 -15.64 -0.74
N LYS A 741 -27.73 -14.52 -0.77
CA LYS A 741 -29.13 -14.45 -0.29
C LYS A 741 -30.06 -15.51 -0.90
N ARG A 742 -29.86 -15.84 -2.19
CA ARG A 742 -30.63 -16.88 -2.88
C ARG A 742 -30.38 -18.26 -2.28
N ASP A 743 -29.11 -18.63 -2.14
CA ASP A 743 -28.73 -19.93 -1.58
C ASP A 743 -29.13 -20.01 -0.10
N LEU A 744 -29.02 -18.90 0.65
CA LEU A 744 -29.51 -18.81 2.02
C LEU A 744 -31.02 -19.08 2.09
N CYS A 745 -31.81 -18.51 1.19
CA CYS A 745 -33.24 -18.78 1.08
C CYS A 745 -33.52 -20.28 0.83
N THR A 746 -32.87 -20.86 -0.18
CA THR A 746 -33.06 -22.27 -0.54
C THR A 746 -32.59 -23.23 0.56
N ILE A 747 -31.49 -22.93 1.24
CA ILE A 747 -30.92 -23.82 2.26
C ILE A 747 -31.72 -23.77 3.57
N PHE A 748 -32.15 -22.58 4.00
CA PHE A 748 -32.68 -22.39 5.35
C PHE A 748 -34.20 -22.18 5.44
N PHE A 749 -34.85 -21.76 4.36
CA PHE A 749 -36.29 -21.50 4.37
C PHE A 749 -37.10 -22.51 3.56
N LEU A 750 -36.56 -22.99 2.43
CA LEU A 750 -37.31 -23.82 1.48
C LEU A 750 -36.79 -25.26 1.42
N ASP A 751 -37.68 -26.25 1.28
CA ASP A 751 -37.32 -27.63 0.93
C ASP A 751 -37.19 -27.82 -0.60
N ASP A 752 -36.81 -29.03 -1.04
CA ASP A 752 -36.62 -29.35 -2.47
C ASP A 752 -37.90 -29.20 -3.31
N SER A 753 -39.07 -29.10 -2.66
CA SER A 753 -40.38 -28.87 -3.27
C SER A 753 -40.85 -27.41 -3.15
N ASN A 754 -39.98 -26.49 -2.74
CA ASN A 754 -40.28 -25.07 -2.47
C ASN A 754 -41.32 -24.82 -1.35
N ASN A 755 -41.50 -25.76 -0.42
CA ASN A 755 -42.30 -25.52 0.79
C ASN A 755 -41.45 -24.99 1.94
N LEU A 756 -42.07 -24.32 2.92
CA LEU A 756 -41.37 -23.89 4.13
C LEU A 756 -40.87 -25.10 4.93
N ARG A 757 -39.60 -25.06 5.32
CA ARG A 757 -39.02 -26.08 6.20
C ARG A 757 -39.65 -26.06 7.59
N GLN A 758 -39.73 -27.22 8.25
CA GLN A 758 -40.42 -27.37 9.53
C GLN A 758 -39.87 -26.49 10.65
N GLU A 759 -38.58 -26.14 10.60
CA GLU A 759 -37.91 -25.35 11.63
C GLU A 759 -37.93 -23.84 11.31
N VAL A 760 -38.76 -23.42 10.34
CA VAL A 760 -39.11 -22.01 10.09
C VAL A 760 -40.38 -21.67 10.87
N GLU A 761 -40.28 -20.70 11.79
CA GLU A 761 -41.46 -20.11 12.42
C GLU A 761 -42.15 -19.16 11.43
N SER A 762 -43.47 -19.22 11.37
CA SER A 762 -44.27 -18.34 10.50
C SER A 762 -45.29 -17.54 11.29
N TRP A 763 -45.42 -16.28 10.92
CA TRP A 763 -46.41 -15.38 11.49
C TRP A 763 -47.76 -15.64 10.83
N ASP A 764 -48.66 -16.27 11.56
CA ASP A 764 -50.01 -16.54 11.08
C ASP A 764 -50.85 -15.25 11.10
N LYS A 765 -50.95 -14.60 9.92
CA LYS A 765 -51.75 -13.38 9.73
C LYS A 765 -53.24 -13.59 10.07
N ALA A 766 -53.75 -14.83 10.07
CA ALA A 766 -55.15 -15.14 10.36
C ALA A 766 -55.49 -15.19 11.86
N LYS A 767 -54.48 -15.28 12.75
CA LYS A 767 -54.69 -15.27 14.21
C LYS A 767 -54.73 -13.87 14.84
N VAL A 768 -54.34 -12.83 14.10
CA VAL A 768 -54.26 -11.44 14.61
C VAL A 768 -55.57 -10.68 14.42
N THR A 769 -56.50 -11.18 13.61
CA THR A 769 -57.82 -10.56 13.39
C THR A 769 -58.77 -10.63 14.59
N SER A 770 -58.33 -11.15 15.74
CA SER A 770 -59.17 -11.35 16.94
C SER A 770 -58.80 -10.52 18.17
N THR A 771 -57.84 -9.58 18.09
CA THR A 771 -57.59 -8.65 19.21
C THR A 771 -57.40 -7.21 18.74
N GLU A 772 -58.17 -6.34 19.38
CA GLU A 772 -58.40 -4.90 19.16
C GLU A 772 -57.17 -4.14 18.60
N ARG A 773 -57.25 -3.76 17.32
CA ARG A 773 -56.51 -2.62 16.77
C ARG A 773 -57.43 -1.80 15.87
N GLU A 774 -57.35 -0.49 16.03
CA GLU A 774 -58.21 0.48 15.37
C GLU A 774 -57.71 0.78 13.95
N VAL A 775 -58.60 1.28 13.09
CA VAL A 775 -58.37 1.43 11.64
C VAL A 775 -57.18 2.36 11.31
N TRP A 776 -56.74 3.22 12.23
CA TRP A 776 -55.58 4.09 12.07
C TRP A 776 -54.22 3.41 12.34
N ASP A 777 -54.18 2.23 12.96
CA ASP A 777 -52.94 1.47 13.18
C ASP A 777 -52.33 0.92 11.88
N TRP A 778 -53.08 1.01 10.78
CA TRP A 778 -52.67 0.62 9.43
C TRP A 778 -51.98 1.72 8.63
N GLY A 779 -51.59 2.85 9.24
CA GLY A 779 -50.65 3.82 8.64
C GLY A 779 -50.85 4.10 7.15
N GLY A 780 -52.10 4.35 6.72
CA GLY A 780 -52.41 4.74 5.33
C GLY A 780 -52.74 3.62 4.33
N VAL A 781 -52.96 2.37 4.77
CA VAL A 781 -53.48 1.32 3.87
C VAL A 781 -54.97 1.53 3.62
N GLN A 782 -55.34 2.27 2.56
CA GLN A 782 -56.67 2.14 1.97
C GLN A 782 -56.73 0.82 1.17
N PRO A 783 -57.67 -0.10 1.45
CA PRO A 783 -57.94 -1.20 0.55
C PRO A 783 -58.62 -0.63 -0.70
N VAL A 784 -57.91 -0.65 -1.83
CA VAL A 784 -58.54 -0.41 -3.14
C VAL A 784 -59.40 -1.64 -3.44
N TRP A 785 -60.67 -1.58 -3.06
CA TRP A 785 -61.67 -2.48 -3.60
C TRP A 785 -61.88 -2.10 -5.06
N LYS A 786 -61.37 -2.92 -5.98
CA LYS A 786 -61.82 -2.90 -7.38
C LYS A 786 -63.27 -3.38 -7.40
N SER A 787 -64.22 -2.47 -7.52
CA SER A 787 -65.56 -2.77 -8.04
C SER A 787 -65.58 -2.54 -9.54
N TRP A 788 -66.33 -3.40 -10.24
CA TRP A 788 -66.70 -3.27 -11.65
C TRP A 788 -67.41 -1.94 -11.95
#